data_AF-A0A813E7W6-F1
#
_entry.id   AF-A0A813E7W6-F1
#
_cell.length_a   1.000
_cell.length_b   1.000
_cell.length_c   1.000
_cell.angle_alpha   90.00
_cell.angle_beta   90.00
_cell.angle_gamma   90.00
#
_symmetry.space_group_name_H-M   'P 1'
#
loop_
_entity.id
_entity.type
_entity.pdbx_description
1 polymer ?
#
loop_
_entity_poly.entity_id
_entity_poly.type
_entity_poly.pdbx_seq_one_letter_code
_entity_poly.pdbx_strand_id
1 'polypeptide(L)'
;MNMLLFSVNALSGAIGAPIWALLARRVQPRRLLAAALLLQIPLLLTAIPIRQPTVSLAVALIFLQGLAGSGSLMFICFNFMMSIKADMSHAALRMGFLEMLRYCVTWLLTSYVFVASPSTVVGTAEAPLPAKVYWLLAPVAAVALCTTLVPGVLCLFAPGPYREDRFPGWDFHLLGKRKVFLLLGLSDIIGALALFPGTCYVSWWLANGWTSESLAWISVIFAVLLAVSTLLWSLALSRAVVHGFSFLIGVTLLLAPASILRAVVQEEVSTFTFLGRSDVAVSICLVSLIAEGIRGSAIWAVKVRVLNSRWRLLSYGSLLLSCQSLAAMLSPFLCEWIARMHSGTFISANQKELADATVVTIVPLCLLQFIVQMLTAPYIREELGLASSGSLNRGRGANGVGGVGAETASPSAALHSARSCWRVREMLPFLALGAGVGLVIAVVTAEQTLIRRPLPFSPLRRCLLGGMPLCKRVVDEIDPRQADFTSPLRYGPNKFGQSTTGKFNCAARMKHLGGDTFAFWPYGRCQVWQCGKAAFRNARVAFPLDKAEVWSHHCSMSGQGHILVHLFEWRWPDVARECEDYLGPSGFTAVQVSPPMEHVLGESWATRYQPVSYRLDSRGGNTSEFVGMVARCRNAGVAVMVDVILNHMAAPVVQSPTSERGKECGGSENTSETSTLPCLGWSGTVFGNRQFLHGTPGYDYYDRKDFHHYQGNERSNCGLPPWTNNRHLCDLTGLVDLDTENVDVQRQLQLFLKALYEVGVTMLRLDAAMHMYPESIAEMLEPFPFEYVVQEFYPPVLKFEHETMTKAIQIGSLTSFDIGQQIAQVIFDSWDSSAKAWRNRSAYFKGLLQIGQNSPPDCQYAVCGSPYPPEKSLMFLDNHDQQRQRWKPEKGGPPPNPLCQWDGTNTIGDCRPIYKHGLEYHLAQRFLLAWPYGDAVRIMSSFSFSRFDQGPPGVKVDSLHDMPTTPVNCRATPDRSPVSTEYDDDVVRPWVCEHRWTGMSGLVRLRRLTGTSYTVSHTFSDDQGHVAFGIGRVAFVALNRGFNWMAKQGSNKSWDLVGLDSGLPHGVYCDLAQEPGPVPDPSRWNGTCVSRVVVSPGGLLANTQVSPAGVLAIHVAYQINDEKEVDQIVFV
;
A
#
# COMPACT_ATOMS: atom_id res chain seq x y z
N MET A 1 47.96 31.31 -1.55
CA MET A 1 47.67 30.69 -0.23
C MET A 1 46.60 29.60 -0.32
N ASN A 2 45.42 29.86 -0.89
CA ASN A 2 44.40 28.81 -1.12
C ASN A 2 44.84 27.71 -2.11
N MET A 3 45.62 28.06 -3.15
CA MET A 3 46.33 27.05 -3.97
C MET A 3 47.27 26.18 -3.13
N LEU A 4 47.92 26.75 -2.11
CA LEU A 4 48.79 26.03 -1.19
C LEU A 4 47.97 25.12 -0.24
N LEU A 5 46.83 25.58 0.26
CA LEU A 5 45.93 24.83 1.14
C LEU A 5 45.28 23.63 0.41
N PHE A 6 44.81 23.84 -0.83
CA PHE A 6 44.29 22.75 -1.67
C PHE A 6 45.40 21.75 -2.03
N SER A 7 46.60 22.27 -2.31
CA SER A 7 47.77 21.44 -2.58
C SER A 7 48.19 20.62 -1.37
N VAL A 8 48.11 21.17 -0.15
CA VAL A 8 48.44 20.47 1.11
C VAL A 8 47.43 19.37 1.44
N ASN A 9 46.13 19.59 1.20
CA ASN A 9 45.11 18.54 1.38
C ASN A 9 45.37 17.36 0.43
N ALA A 10 45.54 17.65 -0.85
CA ALA A 10 45.87 16.69 -1.88
C ALA A 10 47.20 15.96 -1.59
N LEU A 11 48.24 16.68 -1.18
CA LEU A 11 49.54 16.12 -0.83
C LEU A 11 49.45 15.19 0.38
N SER A 12 48.65 15.54 1.39
CA SER A 12 48.43 14.70 2.58
C SER A 12 47.69 13.40 2.27
N GLY A 13 46.71 13.42 1.35
CA GLY A 13 46.03 12.22 0.86
C GLY A 13 46.95 11.32 0.02
N ALA A 14 47.76 11.92 -0.85
CA ALA A 14 48.74 11.22 -1.66
C ALA A 14 49.83 10.53 -0.82
N ILE A 15 50.22 11.12 0.32
CA ILE A 15 51.23 10.60 1.26
C ILE A 15 50.63 9.61 2.29
N GLY A 16 49.44 9.87 2.81
CA GLY A 16 48.83 9.08 3.88
C GLY A 16 48.36 7.69 3.44
N ALA A 17 47.80 7.55 2.23
CA ALA A 17 47.26 6.28 1.75
C ALA A 17 48.34 5.16 1.60
N PRO A 18 49.54 5.44 1.04
CA PRO A 18 50.64 4.46 1.03
C PRO A 18 51.14 4.04 2.43
N ILE A 19 51.19 4.96 3.39
CA ILE A 19 51.65 4.71 4.76
C ILE A 19 50.72 3.73 5.49
N TRP A 20 49.40 3.94 5.40
CA TRP A 20 48.42 3.03 5.99
C TRP A 20 48.44 1.64 5.35
N ALA A 21 48.61 1.56 4.02
CA ALA A 21 48.76 0.29 3.30
C ALA A 21 50.00 -0.50 3.73
N LEU A 22 51.08 0.18 4.11
CA LEU A 22 52.33 -0.42 4.58
C LEU A 22 52.22 -0.92 6.03
N LEU A 23 51.61 -0.13 6.93
CA LEU A 23 51.34 -0.52 8.32
C LEU A 23 50.37 -1.70 8.40
N ALA A 24 49.39 -1.77 7.49
CA ALA A 24 48.43 -2.87 7.37
C ALA A 24 49.06 -4.24 7.06
N ARG A 25 50.32 -4.27 6.59
CA ARG A 25 51.06 -5.53 6.35
C ARG A 25 51.56 -6.20 7.63
N ARG A 26 51.76 -5.45 8.73
CA ARG A 26 52.42 -5.94 9.96
C ARG A 26 51.57 -5.84 11.23
N VAL A 27 50.50 -5.05 11.22
CA VAL A 27 49.65 -4.83 12.40
C VAL A 27 48.25 -5.40 12.16
N GLN A 28 47.64 -6.00 13.19
CA GLN A 28 46.28 -6.54 13.07
C GLN A 28 45.28 -5.41 12.76
N PRO A 29 44.34 -5.59 11.80
CA PRO A 29 43.47 -4.51 11.33
C PRO A 29 42.64 -3.83 12.44
N ARG A 30 42.24 -4.56 13.48
CA ARG A 30 41.53 -4.01 14.66
C ARG A 30 42.39 -3.06 15.51
N ARG A 31 43.71 -3.26 15.56
CA ARG A 31 44.65 -2.40 16.31
C ARG A 31 45.05 -1.17 15.49
N LEU A 32 45.15 -1.33 14.17
CA LEU A 32 45.28 -0.21 13.22
C LEU A 32 44.06 0.72 13.25
N LEU A 33 42.87 0.13 13.34
CA LEU A 33 41.60 0.83 13.51
C LEU A 33 41.56 1.63 14.81
N ALA A 34 41.91 0.98 15.92
CA ALA A 34 42.01 1.64 17.22
C ALA A 34 43.07 2.75 17.19
N ALA A 35 44.21 2.57 16.53
CA ALA A 35 45.23 3.60 16.39
C ALA A 35 44.77 4.77 15.51
N ALA A 36 44.07 4.53 14.40
CA ALA A 36 43.51 5.57 13.54
C ALA A 36 42.43 6.40 14.27
N LEU A 37 41.59 5.76 15.08
CA LEU A 37 40.58 6.43 15.91
C LEU A 37 41.18 7.12 17.14
N LEU A 38 42.18 6.50 17.80
CA LEU A 38 42.89 7.08 18.94
C LEU A 38 43.83 8.21 18.52
N LEU A 39 44.29 8.27 17.28
CA LEU A 39 45.01 9.44 16.75
C LEU A 39 44.07 10.61 16.45
N GLN A 40 42.76 10.37 16.23
CA GLN A 40 41.76 11.42 16.04
C GLN A 40 41.43 12.17 17.34
N ILE A 41 41.52 11.49 18.50
CA ILE A 41 41.02 12.00 19.79
C ILE A 41 41.95 13.07 20.44
N PRO A 42 43.27 12.87 20.61
CA PRO A 42 44.18 13.89 21.17
C PRO A 42 44.34 15.13 20.27
N LEU A 43 44.09 14.97 18.97
CA LEU A 43 44.22 16.02 17.96
C LEU A 43 43.00 16.96 17.91
N LEU A 44 41.81 16.45 18.26
CA LEU A 44 40.64 17.25 18.57
C LEU A 44 40.78 17.99 19.91
N LEU A 45 41.50 17.40 20.88
CA LEU A 45 41.61 17.91 22.26
C LEU A 45 42.74 18.92 22.51
N THR A 46 43.75 19.02 21.62
CA THR A 46 44.84 20.01 21.74
C THR A 46 44.49 21.39 21.17
N ALA A 47 43.25 21.60 20.74
CA ALA A 47 42.73 22.89 20.31
C ALA A 47 42.37 23.77 21.53
N ILE A 48 43.15 24.85 21.71
CA ILE A 48 42.94 26.14 22.43
C ILE A 48 44.00 26.37 23.54
N PRO A 49 44.69 27.54 23.65
CA PRO A 49 44.67 28.76 22.83
C PRO A 49 46.08 29.17 22.35
N ILE A 50 46.34 29.23 21.04
CA ILE A 50 47.56 29.89 20.52
C ILE A 50 47.16 31.27 20.03
N ARG A 51 47.72 32.31 20.65
CA ARG A 51 47.16 33.66 20.58
C ARG A 51 47.27 34.40 19.24
N GLN A 52 48.07 33.98 18.25
CA GLN A 52 47.95 34.41 16.83
C GLN A 52 48.71 33.47 15.83
N PRO A 53 48.03 32.53 15.12
CA PRO A 53 48.64 31.78 13.99
C PRO A 53 47.62 31.20 12.96
N THR A 54 46.79 32.02 12.33
CA THR A 54 45.67 31.51 11.49
C THR A 54 46.10 30.69 10.26
N VAL A 55 47.26 31.00 9.65
CA VAL A 55 47.74 30.29 8.45
C VAL A 55 48.37 28.92 8.78
N SER A 56 49.19 28.83 9.84
CA SER A 56 49.82 27.56 10.23
C SER A 56 48.80 26.55 10.80
N LEU A 57 47.75 27.04 11.47
CA LEU A 57 46.67 26.21 11.97
C LEU A 57 45.79 25.69 10.84
N ALA A 58 45.44 26.52 9.84
CA ALA A 58 44.67 26.08 8.68
C ALA A 58 45.41 25.04 7.82
N VAL A 59 46.72 25.23 7.60
CA VAL A 59 47.56 24.25 6.87
C VAL A 59 47.64 22.93 7.65
N ALA A 60 47.84 22.97 8.97
CA ALA A 60 47.89 21.78 9.81
C ALA A 60 46.53 21.04 9.86
N LEU A 61 45.42 21.77 10.00
CA LEU A 61 44.07 21.19 10.04
C LEU A 61 43.66 20.58 8.70
N ILE A 62 44.03 21.19 7.58
CA ILE A 62 43.78 20.64 6.24
C ILE A 62 44.67 19.43 5.94
N PHE A 63 45.91 19.44 6.40
CA PHE A 63 46.79 18.26 6.35
C PHE A 63 46.24 17.10 7.19
N LEU A 64 45.72 17.39 8.38
CA LEU A 64 45.04 16.44 9.26
C LEU A 64 43.74 15.90 8.65
N GLN A 65 43.02 16.73 7.90
CA GLN A 65 41.80 16.37 7.20
C GLN A 65 42.05 15.39 6.04
N GLY A 66 43.10 15.57 5.24
CA GLY A 66 43.46 14.58 4.22
C GLY A 66 44.03 13.29 4.81
N LEU A 67 44.75 13.35 5.93
CA LEU A 67 45.11 12.18 6.75
C LEU A 67 43.88 11.44 7.28
N ALA A 68 42.87 12.15 7.79
CA ALA A 68 41.60 11.58 8.24
C ALA A 68 40.80 10.93 7.08
N GLY A 69 40.85 11.52 5.88
CA GLY A 69 40.29 10.92 4.66
C GLY A 69 40.92 9.58 4.30
N SER A 70 42.26 9.48 4.40
CA SER A 70 42.98 8.21 4.17
C SER A 70 42.71 7.14 5.24
N GLY A 71 42.52 7.56 6.51
CA GLY A 71 42.09 6.66 7.60
C GLY A 71 40.66 6.15 7.46
N SER A 72 39.77 6.96 6.85
CA SER A 72 38.39 6.59 6.55
C SER A 72 38.31 5.50 5.48
N LEU A 73 39.19 5.52 4.46
CA LEU A 73 39.31 4.43 3.48
C LEU A 73 39.72 3.11 4.15
N MET A 74 40.64 3.15 5.13
CA MET A 74 41.02 1.96 5.90
C MET A 74 39.88 1.43 6.75
N PHE A 75 39.07 2.31 7.34
CA PHE A 75 37.87 1.96 8.11
C PHE A 75 36.75 1.38 7.20
N ILE A 76 36.54 1.97 6.01
CA ILE A 76 35.62 1.50 4.96
C ILE A 76 36.04 0.10 4.48
N CYS A 77 37.32 -0.04 4.12
CA CYS A 77 37.89 -1.33 3.74
C CYS A 77 37.74 -2.34 4.89
N PHE A 78 37.99 -1.97 6.15
CA PHE A 78 37.87 -2.86 7.31
C PHE A 78 36.44 -3.35 7.58
N ASN A 79 35.45 -2.48 7.50
CA ASN A 79 34.05 -2.86 7.70
C ASN A 79 33.49 -3.67 6.54
N PHE A 80 33.94 -3.41 5.31
CA PHE A 80 33.64 -4.24 4.15
C PHE A 80 34.38 -5.60 4.21
N MET A 81 35.61 -5.61 4.75
CA MET A 81 36.44 -6.80 4.95
C MET A 81 35.80 -7.84 5.89
N MET A 82 35.00 -7.41 6.86
CA MET A 82 34.24 -8.30 7.75
C MET A 82 32.96 -8.85 7.11
N SER A 83 32.63 -8.39 5.88
CA SER A 83 31.32 -8.53 5.24
C SER A 83 31.41 -9.09 3.81
N ILE A 84 32.51 -9.74 3.40
CA ILE A 84 32.65 -10.29 2.04
C ILE A 84 31.56 -11.33 1.70
N LYS A 85 30.90 -11.90 2.72
CA LYS A 85 29.71 -12.77 2.61
C LYS A 85 28.37 -12.07 2.88
N ALA A 86 28.35 -10.79 3.22
CA ALA A 86 27.13 -10.07 3.56
C ALA A 86 26.68 -9.11 2.44
N ASP A 87 25.37 -8.84 2.45
CA ASP A 87 24.63 -8.09 1.45
C ASP A 87 25.23 -6.68 1.20
N MET A 88 25.35 -6.29 -0.08
CA MET A 88 25.90 -5.01 -0.55
C MET A 88 25.15 -3.81 0.02
N SER A 89 23.89 -3.99 0.40
CA SER A 89 23.05 -3.03 1.10
C SER A 89 23.67 -2.56 2.43
N HIS A 90 24.28 -3.47 3.19
CA HIS A 90 24.93 -3.18 4.48
C HIS A 90 26.28 -2.48 4.30
N ALA A 91 26.99 -2.84 3.24
CA ALA A 91 28.23 -2.18 2.85
C ALA A 91 27.99 -0.73 2.41
N ALA A 92 26.98 -0.50 1.57
CA ALA A 92 26.58 0.83 1.13
C ALA A 92 26.13 1.71 2.30
N LEU A 93 25.39 1.13 3.28
CA LEU A 93 24.99 1.84 4.51
C LEU A 93 26.19 2.29 5.35
N ARG A 94 27.15 1.37 5.58
CA ARG A 94 28.38 1.68 6.33
C ARG A 94 29.25 2.70 5.59
N MET A 95 29.37 2.61 4.26
CA MET A 95 30.11 3.57 3.45
C MET A 95 29.46 4.95 3.43
N GLY A 96 28.13 5.02 3.28
CA GLY A 96 27.39 6.28 3.32
C GLY A 96 27.54 7.02 4.65
N PHE A 97 27.46 6.31 5.79
CA PHE A 97 27.68 6.90 7.11
C PHE A 97 29.10 7.47 7.31
N LEU A 98 30.12 6.84 6.71
CA LEU A 98 31.50 7.28 6.85
C LEU A 98 31.84 8.45 5.95
N GLU A 99 31.33 8.44 4.71
CA GLU A 99 31.40 9.61 3.83
C GLU A 99 30.64 10.79 4.45
N MET A 100 29.47 10.56 5.04
CA MET A 100 28.75 11.56 5.84
C MET A 100 29.65 12.19 6.91
N LEU A 101 30.30 11.39 7.75
CA LEU A 101 31.18 11.88 8.82
C LEU A 101 32.39 12.66 8.25
N ARG A 102 32.99 12.16 7.16
CA ARG A 102 34.10 12.82 6.45
C ARG A 102 33.70 14.19 5.94
N TYR A 103 32.53 14.31 5.31
CA TYR A 103 32.01 15.58 4.81
C TYR A 103 31.62 16.53 5.94
N CYS A 104 30.98 16.05 7.02
CA CYS A 104 30.69 16.86 8.21
C CYS A 104 31.95 17.52 8.77
N VAL A 105 32.98 16.72 9.06
CA VAL A 105 34.22 17.20 9.67
C VAL A 105 34.94 18.18 8.73
N THR A 106 35.00 17.85 7.44
CA THR A 106 35.56 18.71 6.38
C THR A 106 34.92 20.09 6.37
N TRP A 107 33.59 20.14 6.37
CA TRP A 107 32.86 21.39 6.26
C TRP A 107 32.83 22.18 7.58
N LEU A 108 32.78 21.52 8.74
CA LEU A 108 32.88 22.19 10.05
C LEU A 108 34.26 22.86 10.23
N LEU A 109 35.34 22.18 9.83
CA LEU A 109 36.69 22.75 9.86
C LEU A 109 36.83 23.92 8.88
N THR A 110 36.30 23.76 7.66
CA THR A 110 36.28 24.83 6.66
C THR A 110 35.50 26.05 7.16
N SER A 111 34.33 25.82 7.76
CA SER A 111 33.49 26.87 8.36
C SER A 111 34.21 27.58 9.51
N TYR A 112 34.88 26.84 10.40
CA TYR A 112 35.67 27.41 11.49
C TYR A 112 36.80 28.31 10.98
N VAL A 113 37.50 27.91 9.91
CA VAL A 113 38.52 28.75 9.25
C VAL A 113 37.91 30.05 8.70
N PHE A 114 36.68 30.01 8.17
CA PHE A 114 35.97 31.20 7.71
C PHE A 114 35.51 32.12 8.86
N VAL A 115 35.06 31.57 9.99
CA VAL A 115 34.64 32.35 11.17
C VAL A 115 35.86 32.96 11.88
N ALA A 116 36.96 32.22 11.98
CA ALA A 116 38.11 32.59 12.81
C ALA A 116 39.15 33.48 12.09
N SER A 117 38.93 33.86 10.83
CA SER A 117 39.84 34.70 10.04
C SER A 117 39.30 36.14 9.92
N PRO A 118 39.78 37.11 10.72
CA PRO A 118 39.18 38.44 10.77
C PRO A 118 39.56 39.38 9.61
N SER A 119 40.40 38.97 8.66
CA SER A 119 40.81 39.84 7.55
C SER A 119 40.98 39.10 6.24
N THR A 120 40.12 39.41 5.27
CA THR A 120 40.19 38.97 3.87
C THR A 120 41.24 39.72 3.05
N VAL A 121 42.17 40.46 3.68
CA VAL A 121 43.16 41.32 2.99
C VAL A 121 44.61 40.80 3.11
N VAL A 122 44.87 39.71 3.84
CA VAL A 122 46.25 39.18 3.93
C VAL A 122 46.54 38.29 2.73
N GLY A 123 47.41 38.76 1.83
CA GLY A 123 47.87 38.04 0.63
C GLY A 123 47.74 38.82 -0.68
N THR A 124 47.33 40.09 -0.65
CA THR A 124 47.53 41.02 -1.77
C THR A 124 48.99 41.49 -1.82
N ALA A 125 49.43 42.07 -2.93
CA ALA A 125 50.79 42.57 -3.14
C ALA A 125 51.26 43.58 -2.06
N GLU A 126 50.33 44.15 -1.29
CA GLU A 126 50.58 45.19 -0.29
C GLU A 126 50.86 44.65 1.13
N ALA A 127 50.69 43.35 1.40
CA ALA A 127 50.98 42.76 2.71
C ALA A 127 51.47 41.29 2.62
N PRO A 128 52.77 41.05 2.37
CA PRO A 128 53.34 39.70 2.28
C PRO A 128 53.44 38.99 3.65
N LEU A 129 53.45 37.66 3.61
CA LEU A 129 53.51 36.80 4.80
C LEU A 129 54.85 37.00 5.57
N PRO A 130 54.84 37.11 6.92
CA PRO A 130 56.05 37.31 7.70
C PRO A 130 57.03 36.14 7.54
N ALA A 131 58.33 36.43 7.42
CA ALA A 131 59.40 35.43 7.27
C ALA A 131 59.41 34.35 8.36
N LYS A 132 58.86 34.62 9.55
CA LYS A 132 58.72 33.65 10.66
C LYS A 132 57.75 32.49 10.34
N VAL A 133 56.80 32.69 9.41
CA VAL A 133 55.86 31.65 8.96
C VAL A 133 56.56 30.64 8.04
N TYR A 134 57.53 31.09 7.23
CA TYR A 134 58.36 30.21 6.40
C TYR A 134 59.24 29.27 7.25
N TRP A 135 59.79 29.76 8.36
CA TRP A 135 60.60 28.95 9.29
C TRP A 135 59.78 27.91 10.09
N LEU A 136 58.47 28.08 10.19
CA LEU A 136 57.56 27.12 10.85
C LEU A 136 57.05 26.03 9.89
N LEU A 137 57.02 26.30 8.58
CA LEU A 137 56.60 25.36 7.54
C LEU A 137 57.71 24.37 7.15
N ALA A 138 58.99 24.76 7.29
CA ALA A 138 60.14 23.89 6.97
C ALA A 138 60.27 22.62 7.85
N PRO A 139 60.04 22.65 9.18
CA PRO A 139 60.07 21.45 10.02
C PRO A 139 58.90 20.49 9.73
N VAL A 140 57.71 21.00 9.40
CA VAL A 140 56.54 20.19 9.04
C VAL A 140 56.74 19.51 7.69
N ALA A 141 57.33 20.23 6.72
CA ALA A 141 57.75 19.66 5.43
C ALA A 141 58.88 18.64 5.59
N ALA A 142 59.85 18.85 6.49
CA ALA A 142 60.94 17.91 6.78
C ALA A 142 60.48 16.65 7.53
N VAL A 143 59.53 16.76 8.47
CA VAL A 143 58.90 15.60 9.13
C VAL A 143 58.06 14.80 8.13
N ALA A 144 57.35 15.47 7.21
CA ALA A 144 56.67 14.82 6.09
C ALA A 144 57.63 14.17 5.09
N LEU A 145 58.83 14.73 4.85
CA LEU A 145 59.87 14.16 3.98
C LEU A 145 60.60 12.95 4.61
N CYS A 146 60.86 13.00 5.93
CA CYS A 146 61.52 11.91 6.67
C CYS A 146 60.58 10.72 6.91
N THR A 147 59.27 10.95 7.02
CA THR A 147 58.27 9.87 7.14
C THR A 147 57.87 9.24 5.80
N THR A 148 58.21 9.87 4.67
CA THR A 148 57.89 9.41 3.31
C THR A 148 58.98 8.55 2.66
N LEU A 149 60.27 8.86 2.84
CA LEU A 149 61.36 8.15 2.14
C LEU A 149 61.78 6.82 2.79
N VAL A 150 61.76 6.72 4.11
CA VAL A 150 62.28 5.54 4.84
C VAL A 150 61.42 4.27 4.62
N PRO A 151 60.07 4.33 4.63
CA PRO A 151 59.23 3.14 4.41
C PRO A 151 59.16 2.70 2.93
N GLY A 152 59.25 3.64 1.99
CA GLY A 152 59.22 3.37 0.55
C GLY A 152 60.44 2.56 0.06
N VAL A 153 61.63 2.86 0.61
CA VAL A 153 62.86 2.10 0.35
C VAL A 153 62.84 0.74 1.05
N LEU A 154 62.33 0.66 2.29
CA LEU A 154 62.17 -0.61 3.01
C LEU A 154 61.13 -1.56 2.37
N CYS A 155 60.19 -1.03 1.59
CA CYS A 155 59.21 -1.83 0.85
C CYS A 155 59.75 -2.50 -0.42
N LEU A 156 60.87 -2.02 -0.98
CA LEU A 156 61.52 -2.65 -2.14
C LEU A 156 62.44 -3.81 -1.73
N PHE A 157 62.83 -3.91 -0.45
CA PHE A 157 63.84 -4.87 0.05
C PHE A 157 63.36 -5.85 1.16
N ALA A 158 62.06 -6.00 1.40
CA ALA A 158 61.56 -6.91 2.44
C ALA A 158 61.69 -8.41 2.03
N PRO A 159 62.38 -9.29 2.80
CA PRO A 159 62.66 -10.66 2.37
C PRO A 159 61.45 -11.62 2.50
N GLY A 160 61.35 -12.54 1.54
CA GLY A 160 61.04 -13.97 1.69
C GLY A 160 59.66 -14.41 2.23
N PRO A 161 59.44 -14.52 3.55
CA PRO A 161 58.43 -15.46 4.04
C PRO A 161 56.99 -14.94 4.09
N TYR A 162 56.73 -13.68 3.74
CA TYR A 162 55.39 -13.09 3.81
C TYR A 162 54.63 -13.05 2.47
N ARG A 163 55.18 -13.66 1.41
CA ARG A 163 54.70 -13.45 0.04
C ARG A 163 53.57 -14.38 -0.41
N GLU A 164 53.30 -15.50 0.27
CA GLU A 164 52.43 -16.52 -0.34
C GLU A 164 50.97 -16.57 0.11
N ASP A 165 50.57 -16.03 1.28
CA ASP A 165 49.16 -16.20 1.71
C ASP A 165 48.34 -14.95 2.06
N ARG A 166 48.92 -13.74 2.17
CA ARG A 166 48.12 -12.58 2.67
C ARG A 166 48.23 -11.24 1.96
N PHE A 167 49.16 -11.04 1.03
CA PHE A 167 49.12 -9.88 0.14
C PHE A 167 49.50 -10.34 -1.28
N PRO A 168 48.54 -10.45 -2.22
CA PRO A 168 48.90 -10.75 -3.59
C PRO A 168 49.84 -9.64 -4.08
N GLY A 169 50.93 -10.02 -4.76
CA GLY A 169 51.82 -9.06 -5.41
C GLY A 169 51.07 -8.13 -6.36
N TRP A 170 51.70 -7.02 -6.75
CA TRP A 170 51.15 -6.11 -7.75
C TRP A 170 50.99 -6.83 -9.09
N ASP A 171 49.80 -7.33 -9.36
CA ASP A 171 49.45 -8.01 -10.61
C ASP A 171 48.86 -6.97 -11.58
N PHE A 172 49.73 -6.30 -12.31
CA PHE A 172 49.34 -5.30 -13.32
C PHE A 172 48.58 -5.92 -14.48
N HIS A 173 48.77 -7.22 -14.75
CA HIS A 173 48.06 -7.93 -15.79
C HIS A 173 46.58 -8.14 -15.43
N LEU A 174 46.27 -8.45 -14.17
CA LEU A 174 44.90 -8.48 -13.67
C LEU A 174 44.23 -7.10 -13.69
N LEU A 175 44.97 -6.04 -13.38
CA LEU A 175 44.45 -4.67 -13.44
C LEU A 175 44.00 -4.31 -14.85
N GLY A 176 44.77 -4.69 -15.88
CA GLY A 176 44.39 -4.55 -17.29
C GLY A 176 43.15 -5.37 -17.70
N LYS A 177 42.84 -6.46 -16.99
CA LYS A 177 41.61 -7.26 -17.19
C LYS A 177 40.39 -6.73 -16.43
N ARG A 178 40.55 -5.76 -15.53
CA ARG A 178 39.47 -5.14 -14.74
C ARG A 178 39.22 -3.71 -15.22
N LYS A 179 38.77 -3.59 -16.46
CA LYS A 179 38.49 -2.34 -17.19
C LYS A 179 37.47 -1.46 -16.46
N VAL A 180 36.49 -2.04 -15.77
CA VAL A 180 35.49 -1.25 -15.02
C VAL A 180 36.15 -0.45 -13.89
N PHE A 181 37.08 -1.07 -13.15
CA PHE A 181 37.81 -0.39 -12.08
C PHE A 181 38.69 0.73 -12.63
N LEU A 182 39.40 0.47 -13.73
CA LEU A 182 40.27 1.44 -14.38
C LEU A 182 39.52 2.62 -14.98
N LEU A 183 38.44 2.38 -15.72
CA LEU A 183 37.68 3.43 -16.38
C LEU A 183 36.89 4.29 -15.39
N LEU A 184 36.27 3.69 -14.38
CA LEU A 184 35.65 4.47 -13.30
C LEU A 184 36.71 5.18 -12.45
N GLY A 185 37.92 4.62 -12.34
CA GLY A 185 39.07 5.28 -11.72
C GLY A 185 39.51 6.53 -12.49
N LEU A 186 39.65 6.39 -13.80
CA LEU A 186 40.00 7.48 -14.72
C LEU A 186 38.92 8.57 -14.72
N SER A 187 37.64 8.21 -14.72
CA SER A 187 36.52 9.14 -14.55
C SER A 187 36.66 9.99 -13.28
N ASP A 188 37.01 9.39 -12.15
CA ASP A 188 37.19 10.16 -10.91
C ASP A 188 38.46 11.03 -10.92
N ILE A 189 39.54 10.59 -11.58
CA ILE A 189 40.75 11.41 -11.76
C ILE A 189 40.44 12.63 -12.63
N ILE A 190 39.71 12.46 -13.73
CA ILE A 190 39.27 13.56 -14.61
C ILE A 190 38.33 14.50 -13.85
N GLY A 191 37.42 13.95 -13.04
CA GLY A 191 36.57 14.76 -12.15
C GLY A 191 37.36 15.55 -11.13
N ALA A 192 38.45 14.99 -10.60
CA ALA A 192 39.36 15.67 -9.69
C ALA A 192 40.15 16.80 -10.39
N LEU A 193 40.47 16.65 -11.68
CA LEU A 193 41.03 17.73 -12.53
C LEU A 193 40.01 18.82 -12.87
N ALA A 194 38.71 18.53 -12.73
CA ALA A 194 37.63 19.50 -12.89
C ALA A 194 37.28 20.21 -11.56
N LEU A 195 38.02 19.95 -10.47
CA LEU A 195 37.82 20.61 -9.18
C LEU A 195 38.31 22.04 -9.24
N PHE A 196 37.38 22.96 -9.08
CA PHE A 196 37.68 24.37 -9.19
C PHE A 196 38.47 24.92 -7.99
N PRO A 197 39.40 25.89 -8.16
CA PRO A 197 40.07 26.52 -7.03
C PRO A 197 39.07 27.28 -6.16
N GLY A 198 39.00 26.93 -4.87
CA GLY A 198 38.03 27.51 -3.92
C GLY A 198 38.08 29.03 -3.77
N THR A 199 39.16 29.68 -4.20
CA THR A 199 39.27 31.15 -4.26
C THR A 199 38.20 31.79 -5.10
N CYS A 200 37.93 31.30 -6.31
CA CYS A 200 37.01 32.02 -7.18
C CYS A 200 35.55 31.74 -6.82
N TYR A 201 35.28 30.65 -6.08
CA TYR A 201 33.98 30.43 -5.43
C TYR A 201 33.76 31.44 -4.29
N VAL A 202 34.76 31.65 -3.43
CA VAL A 202 34.68 32.67 -2.36
C VAL A 202 34.56 34.07 -2.94
N SER A 203 35.35 34.41 -3.96
CA SER A 203 35.24 35.69 -4.68
C SER A 203 33.85 35.87 -5.31
N TRP A 204 33.25 34.80 -5.85
CA TRP A 204 31.88 34.80 -6.38
C TRP A 204 30.83 35.11 -5.30
N TRP A 205 30.91 34.48 -4.14
CA TRP A 205 29.97 34.73 -3.04
C TRP A 205 30.10 36.16 -2.49
N LEU A 206 31.35 36.61 -2.25
CA LEU A 206 31.62 37.96 -1.76
C LEU A 206 31.16 39.03 -2.77
N ALA A 207 31.37 38.79 -4.07
CA ALA A 207 30.89 39.65 -5.14
C ALA A 207 29.36 39.80 -5.18
N ASN A 208 28.64 38.74 -4.79
CA ASN A 208 27.18 38.70 -4.74
C ASN A 208 26.60 39.18 -3.39
N GLY A 209 27.38 39.93 -2.59
CA GLY A 209 26.90 40.58 -1.37
C GLY A 209 26.78 39.64 -0.15
N TRP A 210 27.43 38.48 -0.18
CA TRP A 210 27.53 37.59 0.98
C TRP A 210 28.72 37.98 1.85
N THR A 211 28.53 38.02 3.17
CA THR A 211 29.61 38.30 4.13
C THR A 211 30.38 37.02 4.45
N SER A 212 31.63 37.15 4.90
CA SER A 212 32.43 36.01 5.39
C SER A 212 31.71 35.22 6.49
N GLU A 213 31.00 35.93 7.38
CA GLU A 213 30.16 35.33 8.42
C GLU A 213 28.98 34.55 7.85
N SER A 214 28.28 35.11 6.85
CA SER A 214 27.16 34.43 6.18
C SER A 214 27.64 33.16 5.48
N LEU A 215 28.82 33.20 4.86
CA LEU A 215 29.42 32.05 4.18
C LEU A 215 29.87 30.95 5.13
N ALA A 216 30.32 31.31 6.32
CA ALA A 216 30.59 30.34 7.37
C ALA A 216 29.31 29.61 7.81
N TRP A 217 28.21 30.33 8.05
CA TRP A 217 26.94 29.71 8.41
C TRP A 217 26.35 28.84 7.30
N ILE A 218 26.42 29.29 6.05
CA ILE A 218 26.02 28.48 4.88
C ILE A 218 26.85 27.20 4.79
N SER A 219 28.16 27.29 5.05
CA SER A 219 29.06 26.14 5.06
C SER A 219 28.70 25.11 6.14
N VAL A 220 28.26 25.56 7.33
CA VAL A 220 27.73 24.68 8.38
C VAL A 220 26.41 24.05 7.97
N ILE A 221 25.49 24.83 7.38
CA ILE A 221 24.20 24.32 6.90
C ILE A 221 24.40 23.25 5.82
N PHE A 222 25.32 23.50 4.87
CA PHE A 222 25.68 22.53 3.82
C PHE A 222 26.30 21.27 4.42
N ALA A 223 27.13 21.40 5.46
CA ALA A 223 27.69 20.26 6.19
C ALA A 223 26.59 19.35 6.75
N VAL A 224 25.60 19.94 7.43
CA VAL A 224 24.51 19.20 8.09
C VAL A 224 23.57 18.58 7.06
N LEU A 225 23.17 19.33 6.04
CA LEU A 225 22.24 18.85 5.02
C LEU A 225 22.84 17.76 4.14
N LEU A 226 24.11 17.92 3.72
CA LEU A 226 24.82 16.89 2.97
C LEU A 226 24.94 15.60 3.79
N ALA A 227 25.17 15.75 5.09
CA ALA A 227 25.29 14.62 6.00
C ALA A 227 23.97 13.86 6.18
N VAL A 228 22.89 14.58 6.48
CA VAL A 228 21.54 14.01 6.59
C VAL A 228 21.14 13.35 5.28
N SER A 229 21.40 14.00 4.14
CA SER A 229 21.05 13.45 2.82
C SER A 229 21.83 12.17 2.50
N THR A 230 23.13 12.14 2.79
CA THR A 230 23.97 10.96 2.60
C THR A 230 23.54 9.82 3.51
N LEU A 231 23.12 10.12 4.75
CA LEU A 231 22.57 9.14 5.69
C LEU A 231 21.23 8.57 5.18
N LEU A 232 20.31 9.42 4.75
CA LEU A 232 19.02 9.00 4.21
C LEU A 232 19.18 8.15 2.94
N TRP A 233 20.10 8.54 2.06
CA TRP A 233 20.49 7.75 0.89
C TRP A 233 21.00 6.36 1.28
N SER A 234 21.88 6.31 2.27
CA SER A 234 22.45 5.06 2.78
C SER A 234 21.39 4.14 3.42
N LEU A 235 20.38 4.73 4.09
CA LEU A 235 19.24 4.02 4.66
C LEU A 235 18.27 3.52 3.59
N ALA A 236 18.00 4.32 2.56
CA ALA A 236 17.16 3.91 1.43
C ALA A 236 17.78 2.72 0.68
N LEU A 237 19.09 2.75 0.43
CA LEU A 237 19.82 1.63 -0.19
C LEU A 237 19.79 0.36 0.66
N SER A 238 19.81 0.48 2.00
CA SER A 238 19.76 -0.68 2.90
C SER A 238 18.43 -1.45 2.86
N ARG A 239 17.35 -0.77 2.44
CA ARG A 239 16.00 -1.35 2.31
C ARG A 239 15.72 -1.89 0.91
N ALA A 240 16.61 -1.64 -0.07
CA ALA A 240 16.49 -2.11 -1.44
C ALA A 240 17.06 -3.55 -1.59
N VAL A 241 16.40 -4.54 -0.96
CA VAL A 241 16.95 -5.89 -0.71
C VAL A 241 17.06 -6.78 -1.98
N VAL A 242 16.37 -6.48 -3.09
CA VAL A 242 16.39 -7.36 -4.29
C VAL A 242 17.08 -6.72 -5.50
N HIS A 243 16.93 -5.41 -5.71
CA HIS A 243 17.45 -4.70 -6.89
C HIS A 243 18.50 -3.63 -6.56
N GLY A 244 18.96 -3.53 -5.31
CA GLY A 244 19.87 -2.47 -4.86
C GLY A 244 21.14 -2.34 -5.72
N PHE A 245 21.64 -3.44 -6.27
CA PHE A 245 22.82 -3.40 -7.14
C PHE A 245 22.55 -2.87 -8.55
N SER A 246 21.43 -3.24 -9.17
CA SER A 246 21.00 -2.67 -10.46
C SER A 246 20.74 -1.17 -10.35
N PHE A 247 20.18 -0.75 -9.21
CA PHE A 247 19.97 0.67 -8.89
C PHE A 247 21.31 1.42 -8.70
N LEU A 248 22.28 0.84 -7.99
CA LEU A 248 23.62 1.42 -7.85
C LEU A 248 24.35 1.58 -9.19
N ILE A 249 24.20 0.61 -10.11
CA ILE A 249 24.74 0.70 -11.47
C ILE A 249 24.02 1.82 -12.24
N GLY A 250 22.70 1.89 -12.16
CA GLY A 250 21.90 2.95 -12.80
C GLY A 250 22.32 4.34 -12.34
N VAL A 251 22.46 4.55 -11.03
CA VAL A 251 22.92 5.82 -10.44
C VAL A 251 24.36 6.13 -10.86
N THR A 252 25.22 5.13 -10.90
CA THR A 252 26.60 5.28 -11.37
C THR A 252 26.63 5.72 -12.84
N LEU A 253 25.78 5.22 -13.72
CA LEU A 253 25.89 5.55 -15.15
C LEU A 253 25.11 6.81 -15.53
N LEU A 254 23.99 7.09 -14.86
CA LEU A 254 23.03 8.11 -15.31
C LEU A 254 23.15 9.44 -14.56
N LEU A 255 23.79 9.49 -13.39
CA LEU A 255 23.93 10.73 -12.63
C LEU A 255 25.16 11.53 -13.11
N ALA A 256 24.89 12.62 -13.83
CA ALA A 256 25.91 13.52 -14.39
C ALA A 256 26.82 14.12 -13.30
N PRO A 257 28.06 14.52 -13.63
CA PRO A 257 28.96 15.16 -12.68
C PRO A 257 28.37 16.48 -12.16
N ALA A 258 28.13 16.54 -10.85
CA ALA A 258 27.52 17.71 -10.20
C ALA A 258 28.35 19.00 -10.34
N SER A 259 29.65 18.90 -10.64
CA SER A 259 30.53 20.03 -10.94
C SER A 259 30.07 20.87 -12.12
N ILE A 260 29.28 20.31 -13.05
CA ILE A 260 28.68 21.07 -14.15
C ILE A 260 27.65 22.08 -13.65
N LEU A 261 26.84 21.70 -12.66
CA LEU A 261 25.83 22.59 -12.06
C LEU A 261 26.51 23.75 -11.35
N ARG A 262 27.62 23.48 -10.65
CA ARG A 262 28.42 24.52 -9.98
C ARG A 262 29.10 25.47 -10.95
N ALA A 263 29.54 24.97 -12.12
CA ALA A 263 30.12 25.81 -13.17
C ALA A 263 29.05 26.71 -13.83
N VAL A 264 27.84 26.19 -14.08
CA VAL A 264 26.71 26.96 -14.65
C VAL A 264 26.26 28.10 -13.72
N VAL A 265 26.21 27.86 -12.40
CA VAL A 265 25.90 28.91 -11.41
C VAL A 265 26.90 30.09 -11.46
N GLN A 266 28.12 29.86 -11.96
CA GLN A 266 29.10 30.92 -12.12
C GLN A 266 28.90 31.75 -13.39
N GLU A 267 28.34 31.19 -14.46
CA GLU A 267 27.99 31.92 -15.69
C GLU A 267 26.84 32.93 -15.45
N GLU A 268 25.87 32.57 -14.60
CA GLU A 268 24.72 33.42 -14.25
C GLU A 268 25.12 34.79 -13.66
N VAL A 269 26.35 34.93 -13.12
CA VAL A 269 26.94 36.20 -12.62
C VAL A 269 26.96 37.28 -13.69
N SER A 270 27.11 36.90 -14.95
CA SER A 270 27.30 37.87 -16.03
C SER A 270 26.00 38.52 -16.52
N THR A 271 24.84 37.94 -16.16
CA THR A 271 23.53 38.32 -16.73
C THR A 271 22.61 39.00 -15.72
N PHE A 272 22.75 38.73 -14.43
CA PHE A 272 21.87 39.27 -13.38
C PHE A 272 22.65 39.98 -12.27
N THR A 273 23.27 41.12 -12.58
CA THR A 273 23.83 42.03 -11.57
C THR A 273 22.79 42.94 -10.90
N PHE A 274 21.49 42.74 -11.16
CA PHE A 274 20.46 43.72 -10.77
C PHE A 274 19.67 43.41 -9.48
N LEU A 275 19.81 42.23 -8.88
CA LEU A 275 19.09 41.88 -7.65
C LEU A 275 20.02 41.10 -6.70
N GLY A 276 20.54 41.78 -5.68
CA GLY A 276 21.45 41.17 -4.70
C GLY A 276 20.94 39.85 -4.11
N ARG A 277 21.89 38.94 -3.81
CA ARG A 277 21.72 37.59 -3.23
C ARG A 277 20.77 36.66 -3.99
N SER A 278 21.34 35.70 -4.73
CA SER A 278 20.58 34.61 -5.36
C SER A 278 20.45 33.39 -4.43
N ASP A 279 19.31 33.26 -3.76
CA ASP A 279 18.95 32.06 -2.97
C ASP A 279 18.81 30.80 -3.86
N VAL A 280 18.55 31.01 -5.16
CA VAL A 280 18.47 29.95 -6.18
C VAL A 280 19.85 29.32 -6.40
N ALA A 281 20.91 30.12 -6.45
CA ALA A 281 22.28 29.62 -6.58
C ALA A 281 22.73 28.81 -5.35
N VAL A 282 22.34 29.22 -4.14
CA VAL A 282 22.54 28.43 -2.90
C VAL A 282 21.88 27.06 -3.04
N SER A 283 20.65 27.03 -3.56
CA SER A 283 19.86 25.81 -3.76
C SER A 283 20.48 24.88 -4.82
N ILE A 284 20.94 25.42 -5.95
CA ILE A 284 21.60 24.64 -7.00
C ILE A 284 22.92 24.05 -6.47
N CYS A 285 23.71 24.84 -5.74
CA CYS A 285 24.95 24.36 -5.14
C CYS A 285 24.69 23.28 -4.07
N LEU A 286 23.63 23.41 -3.27
CA LEU A 286 23.21 22.38 -2.31
C LEU A 286 22.82 21.07 -3.01
N VAL A 287 22.00 21.14 -4.05
CA VAL A 287 21.57 19.97 -4.84
C VAL A 287 22.78 19.30 -5.51
N SER A 288 23.73 20.10 -6.02
CA SER A 288 24.95 19.57 -6.63
C SER A 288 25.79 18.76 -5.63
N LEU A 289 25.93 19.22 -4.39
CA LEU A 289 26.70 18.52 -3.35
C LEU A 289 26.05 17.19 -2.95
N ILE A 290 24.72 17.17 -2.83
CA ILE A 290 23.96 15.94 -2.52
C ILE A 290 24.12 14.93 -3.66
N ALA A 291 24.00 15.37 -4.92
CA ALA A 291 24.18 14.51 -6.09
C ALA A 291 25.61 13.94 -6.16
N GLU A 292 26.64 14.73 -5.80
CA GLU A 292 28.03 14.28 -5.76
C GLU A 292 28.26 13.18 -4.71
N GLY A 293 27.68 13.32 -3.51
CA GLY A 293 27.76 12.30 -2.45
C GLY A 293 27.07 10.98 -2.83
N ILE A 294 25.86 11.06 -3.39
CA ILE A 294 25.10 9.91 -3.89
C ILE A 294 25.89 9.17 -4.98
N ARG A 295 26.37 9.91 -5.99
CA ARG A 295 27.16 9.39 -7.11
C ARG A 295 28.46 8.74 -6.66
N GLY A 296 29.22 9.41 -5.79
CA GLY A 296 30.51 8.92 -5.29
C GLY A 296 30.37 7.61 -4.49
N SER A 297 29.34 7.52 -3.64
CA SER A 297 29.05 6.30 -2.89
C SER A 297 28.70 5.11 -3.79
N ALA A 298 27.96 5.35 -4.88
CA ALA A 298 27.57 4.33 -5.84
C ALA A 298 28.77 3.80 -6.66
N ILE A 299 29.63 4.71 -7.16
CA ILE A 299 30.84 4.37 -7.91
C ILE A 299 31.77 3.47 -7.08
N TRP A 300 32.01 3.82 -5.82
CA TRP A 300 32.86 3.03 -4.94
C TRP A 300 32.27 1.66 -4.63
N ALA A 301 30.95 1.56 -4.41
CA ALA A 301 30.29 0.28 -4.22
C ALA A 301 30.48 -0.66 -5.44
N VAL A 302 30.39 -0.14 -6.66
CA VAL A 302 30.63 -0.92 -7.90
C VAL A 302 32.10 -1.34 -8.03
N LYS A 303 33.06 -0.43 -7.82
CA LYS A 303 34.51 -0.72 -7.86
C LYS A 303 34.92 -1.81 -6.88
N VAL A 304 34.40 -1.74 -5.66
CA VAL A 304 34.65 -2.70 -4.59
C VAL A 304 34.17 -4.10 -5.00
N ARG A 305 33.00 -4.20 -5.64
CA ARG A 305 32.46 -5.49 -6.12
C ARG A 305 33.27 -6.08 -7.27
N VAL A 306 33.67 -5.27 -8.24
CA VAL A 306 34.48 -5.71 -9.40
C VAL A 306 35.81 -6.32 -8.98
N LEU A 307 36.48 -5.72 -7.99
CA LEU A 307 37.79 -6.22 -7.53
C LEU A 307 37.67 -7.53 -6.72
N ASN A 308 36.52 -7.76 -6.07
CA ASN A 308 36.16 -8.94 -5.28
C ASN A 308 37.29 -9.49 -4.39
N SER A 309 38.14 -8.60 -3.87
CA SER A 309 39.31 -8.96 -3.07
C SER A 309 39.73 -7.79 -2.18
N ARG A 310 39.69 -8.03 -0.87
CA ARG A 310 40.03 -7.05 0.16
C ARG A 310 41.43 -6.46 0.03
N TRP A 311 42.41 -7.28 -0.34
CA TRP A 311 43.80 -6.86 -0.42
C TRP A 311 44.09 -6.09 -1.71
N ARG A 312 43.39 -6.43 -2.80
CA ARG A 312 43.47 -5.68 -4.07
C ARG A 312 42.79 -4.33 -3.97
N LEU A 313 41.66 -4.26 -3.26
CA LEU A 313 40.98 -2.99 -2.96
C LEU A 313 41.89 -2.05 -2.17
N LEU A 314 42.58 -2.55 -1.15
CA LEU A 314 43.50 -1.75 -0.36
C LEU A 314 44.69 -1.25 -1.19
N SER A 315 45.27 -2.08 -2.05
CA SER A 315 46.43 -1.69 -2.86
C SER A 315 46.05 -0.74 -4.00
N TYR A 316 45.10 -1.12 -4.85
CA TYR A 316 44.71 -0.34 -6.03
C TYR A 316 43.82 0.85 -5.69
N GLY A 317 42.97 0.75 -4.66
CA GLY A 317 42.14 1.86 -4.18
C GLY A 317 42.98 2.98 -3.56
N SER A 318 44.04 2.63 -2.82
CA SER A 318 44.99 3.61 -2.29
C SER A 318 45.75 4.35 -3.40
N LEU A 319 46.22 3.60 -4.41
CA LEU A 319 46.88 4.21 -5.58
C LEU A 319 45.93 5.16 -6.33
N LEU A 320 44.69 4.73 -6.56
CA LEU A 320 43.68 5.55 -7.23
C LEU A 320 43.41 6.85 -6.46
N LEU A 321 43.28 6.79 -5.14
CA LEU A 321 43.10 7.98 -4.31
C LEU A 321 44.33 8.90 -4.34
N SER A 322 45.55 8.34 -4.32
CA SER A 322 46.76 9.15 -4.50
C SER A 322 46.77 9.85 -5.86
N CYS A 323 46.35 9.18 -6.93
CA CYS A 323 46.22 9.78 -8.26
C CYS A 323 45.12 10.86 -8.33
N GLN A 324 43.96 10.62 -7.70
CA GLN A 324 42.89 11.61 -7.59
C GLN A 324 43.33 12.84 -6.81
N SER A 325 44.04 12.64 -5.70
CA SER A 325 44.60 13.73 -4.92
C SER A 325 45.64 14.51 -5.72
N LEU A 326 46.54 13.83 -6.44
CA LEU A 326 47.51 14.50 -7.31
C LEU A 326 46.83 15.30 -8.43
N ALA A 327 45.77 14.75 -9.04
CA ALA A 327 44.93 15.44 -10.01
C ALA A 327 44.25 16.68 -9.41
N ALA A 328 43.66 16.57 -8.22
CA ALA A 328 43.09 17.70 -7.50
C ALA A 328 44.15 18.77 -7.18
N MET A 329 45.40 18.35 -6.93
CA MET A 329 46.55 19.24 -6.73
C MET A 329 46.91 20.02 -7.99
N LEU A 330 46.84 19.37 -9.15
CA LEU A 330 47.16 19.95 -10.45
C LEU A 330 46.01 20.77 -11.05
N SER A 331 44.78 20.52 -10.59
CA SER A 331 43.57 21.19 -11.10
C SER A 331 43.66 22.72 -11.11
N PRO A 332 44.11 23.40 -10.05
CA PRO A 332 44.22 24.86 -10.07
C PRO A 332 45.21 25.39 -11.10
N PHE A 333 46.31 24.67 -11.33
CA PHE A 333 47.33 25.04 -12.33
C PHE A 333 46.84 24.79 -13.76
N LEU A 334 46.07 23.72 -13.96
CA LEU A 334 45.41 23.43 -15.24
C LEU A 334 44.37 24.50 -15.58
N CYS A 335 43.55 24.90 -14.59
CA CYS A 335 42.59 25.99 -14.74
C CYS A 335 43.29 27.31 -15.06
N GLU A 336 44.40 27.60 -14.39
CA GLU A 336 45.20 28.80 -14.65
C GLU A 336 45.82 28.82 -16.06
N TRP A 337 46.36 27.69 -16.50
CA TRP A 337 46.95 27.56 -17.81
C TRP A 337 45.92 27.74 -18.94
N ILE A 338 44.73 27.13 -18.81
CA ILE A 338 43.64 27.24 -19.80
C ILE A 338 43.06 28.66 -19.81
N ALA A 339 42.85 29.27 -18.64
CA ALA A 339 42.38 30.65 -18.56
C ALA A 339 43.34 31.65 -19.21
N ARG A 340 44.66 31.50 -18.97
CA ARG A 340 45.69 32.34 -19.60
C ARG A 340 45.70 32.20 -21.13
N MET A 341 45.34 31.03 -21.67
CA MET A 341 45.23 30.79 -23.11
C MET A 341 44.00 31.47 -23.75
N HIS A 342 42.98 31.86 -22.98
CA HIS A 342 41.73 32.43 -23.51
C HIS A 342 41.51 33.91 -23.14
N SER A 343 41.93 34.37 -21.96
CA SER A 343 41.66 35.75 -21.48
C SER A 343 42.88 36.47 -20.90
N GLY A 344 44.09 35.91 -21.02
CA GLY A 344 45.36 36.58 -20.71
C GLY A 344 45.75 36.63 -19.22
N THR A 345 44.82 36.59 -18.26
CA THR A 345 45.15 36.48 -16.82
C THR A 345 44.13 35.64 -16.03
N PHE A 346 44.62 34.74 -15.16
CA PHE A 346 43.78 33.85 -14.33
C PHE A 346 43.15 34.54 -13.12
N ILE A 347 43.66 35.72 -12.74
CA ILE A 347 43.11 36.55 -11.69
C ILE A 347 42.89 37.94 -12.30
N SER A 348 41.85 38.04 -13.11
CA SER A 348 41.35 39.32 -13.62
C SER A 348 40.51 40.00 -12.53
N ALA A 349 40.62 41.32 -12.40
CA ALA A 349 39.68 42.11 -11.58
C ALA A 349 38.25 42.06 -12.16
N ASN A 350 38.12 41.66 -13.43
CA ASN A 350 36.86 41.50 -14.13
C ASN A 350 36.24 40.12 -13.84
N GLN A 351 35.21 40.11 -13.00
CA GLN A 351 34.55 38.89 -12.52
C GLN A 351 33.90 38.06 -13.64
N LYS A 352 33.55 38.70 -14.77
CA LYS A 352 32.96 38.05 -15.94
C LYS A 352 33.98 37.19 -16.70
N GLU A 353 35.17 37.72 -16.94
CA GLU A 353 36.25 36.98 -17.62
C GLU A 353 36.69 35.74 -16.82
N LEU A 354 36.65 35.83 -15.49
CA LEU A 354 36.99 34.72 -14.61
C LEU A 354 35.92 33.62 -14.64
N ALA A 355 34.63 33.99 -14.68
CA ALA A 355 33.52 33.04 -14.82
C ALA A 355 33.53 32.34 -16.18
N ASP A 356 33.72 33.10 -17.27
CA ASP A 356 33.76 32.55 -18.62
C ASP A 356 34.95 31.59 -18.81
N ALA A 357 36.15 31.97 -18.33
CA ALA A 357 37.32 31.10 -18.36
C ALA A 357 37.12 29.82 -17.53
N THR A 358 36.33 29.89 -16.46
CA THR A 358 36.01 28.76 -15.59
C THR A 358 35.08 27.76 -16.27
N VAL A 359 34.00 28.24 -16.89
CA VAL A 359 33.03 27.41 -17.61
C VAL A 359 33.73 26.68 -18.77
N VAL A 360 34.55 27.40 -19.54
CA VAL A 360 35.32 26.83 -20.66
C VAL A 360 36.33 25.77 -20.20
N THR A 361 36.82 25.86 -18.96
CA THR A 361 37.76 24.87 -18.41
C THR A 361 37.05 23.63 -17.86
N ILE A 362 36.02 23.83 -17.02
CA ILE A 362 35.39 22.76 -16.24
C ILE A 362 34.43 21.93 -17.08
N VAL A 363 33.62 22.56 -17.93
CA VAL A 363 32.56 21.86 -18.67
C VAL A 363 33.12 20.79 -19.59
N PRO A 364 34.19 21.03 -20.38
CA PRO A 364 34.79 19.97 -21.20
C PRO A 364 35.34 18.81 -20.37
N LEU A 365 35.96 19.08 -19.22
CA LEU A 365 36.47 18.04 -18.32
C LEU A 365 35.33 17.23 -17.69
N CYS A 366 34.21 17.86 -17.33
CA CYS A 366 33.02 17.17 -16.82
C CYS A 366 32.33 16.32 -17.90
N LEU A 367 32.26 16.82 -19.13
CA LEU A 367 31.74 16.06 -20.27
C LEU A 367 32.65 14.86 -20.57
N LEU A 368 33.97 15.05 -20.56
CA LEU A 368 34.93 13.98 -20.73
C LEU A 368 34.82 12.93 -19.60
N GLN A 369 34.67 13.36 -18.35
CA GLN A 369 34.41 12.49 -17.22
C GLN A 369 33.15 11.63 -17.45
N PHE A 370 32.04 12.26 -17.85
CA PHE A 370 30.78 11.56 -18.08
C PHE A 370 30.86 10.59 -19.26
N ILE A 371 31.57 10.96 -20.34
CA ILE A 371 31.84 10.07 -21.48
C ILE A 371 32.65 8.85 -21.04
N VAL A 372 33.75 9.04 -20.32
CA VAL A 372 34.58 7.93 -19.80
C VAL A 372 33.77 7.00 -18.90
N GLN A 373 32.83 7.54 -18.14
CA GLN A 373 31.93 6.78 -17.28
C GLN A 373 30.87 6.00 -18.06
N MET A 374 30.25 6.57 -19.09
CA MET A 374 29.31 5.86 -19.97
C MET A 374 29.99 4.73 -20.75
N LEU A 375 31.27 4.90 -21.12
CA LEU A 375 32.08 3.86 -21.73
C LEU A 375 32.32 2.65 -20.81
N THR A 376 32.02 2.75 -19.51
CA THR A 376 32.11 1.62 -18.57
C THR A 376 30.91 0.68 -18.62
N ALA A 377 29.74 1.16 -19.07
CA ALA A 377 28.49 0.41 -19.12
C ALA A 377 28.60 -1.00 -19.74
N PRO A 378 29.24 -1.22 -20.89
CA PRO A 378 29.35 -2.55 -21.49
C PRO A 378 30.24 -3.51 -20.67
N TYR A 379 31.27 -3.01 -20.01
CA TYR A 379 32.22 -3.82 -19.25
C TYR A 379 31.70 -4.20 -17.85
N ILE A 380 30.78 -3.41 -17.30
CA ILE A 380 30.17 -3.64 -15.98
C ILE A 380 29.52 -5.04 -15.93
N ARG A 381 28.68 -5.40 -16.90
CA ARG A 381 28.00 -6.71 -16.92
C ARG A 381 28.96 -7.89 -17.08
N GLU A 382 29.95 -7.74 -17.97
CA GLU A 382 30.97 -8.75 -18.27
C GLU A 382 31.83 -9.07 -17.04
N GLU A 383 32.38 -8.05 -16.37
CA GLU A 383 33.30 -8.26 -15.24
C GLU A 383 32.61 -8.66 -13.93
N LEU A 384 31.32 -8.36 -13.81
CA LEU A 384 30.48 -8.74 -12.68
C LEU A 384 29.85 -10.13 -12.83
N GLY A 385 30.05 -10.81 -13.97
CA GLY A 385 29.54 -12.16 -14.22
C GLY A 385 28.01 -12.21 -14.41
N LEU A 386 27.38 -11.09 -14.78
CA LEU A 386 25.96 -11.04 -15.08
C LEU A 386 25.76 -11.49 -16.54
N ALA A 387 25.32 -12.73 -16.73
CA ALA A 387 25.09 -13.30 -18.06
C ALA A 387 24.18 -12.39 -18.92
N SER A 388 24.59 -12.13 -20.15
CA SER A 388 23.89 -11.27 -21.10
C SER A 388 22.62 -11.95 -21.63
N SER A 389 21.50 -11.23 -21.59
CA SER A 389 20.33 -11.51 -22.42
C SER A 389 20.70 -11.27 -23.89
N GLY A 390 21.09 -12.33 -24.59
CA GLY A 390 21.52 -12.27 -25.97
C GLY A 390 21.86 -13.64 -26.56
N SER A 391 20.88 -14.54 -26.61
CA SER A 391 20.93 -15.78 -27.39
C SER A 391 19.52 -16.20 -27.82
N LEU A 392 18.91 -15.40 -28.70
CA LEU A 392 18.04 -15.93 -29.76
C LEU A 392 18.96 -16.23 -30.96
N ASN A 393 18.86 -17.44 -31.52
CA ASN A 393 19.52 -18.00 -32.72
C ASN A 393 20.75 -18.94 -32.55
N ARG A 394 20.45 -20.21 -32.25
CA ARG A 394 20.97 -21.46 -32.88
C ARG A 394 20.11 -22.57 -32.26
N GLY A 395 19.28 -23.37 -32.92
CA GLY A 395 19.34 -23.97 -34.25
C GLY A 395 19.01 -25.45 -34.02
N ARG A 396 17.82 -25.90 -34.43
CA ARG A 396 17.48 -27.34 -34.54
C ARG A 396 18.49 -28.02 -35.48
N GLY A 397 18.96 -29.22 -35.13
CA GLY A 397 19.60 -30.12 -36.10
C GLY A 397 20.51 -31.21 -35.53
N ALA A 398 19.91 -32.40 -35.32
CA ALA A 398 20.42 -33.75 -35.60
C ALA A 398 21.83 -34.23 -35.16
N ASN A 399 21.82 -35.36 -34.43
CA ASN A 399 22.60 -36.61 -34.58
C ASN A 399 24.05 -36.56 -35.11
N GLY A 400 24.95 -37.29 -34.41
CA GLY A 400 25.99 -38.09 -35.07
C GLY A 400 27.43 -37.92 -34.56
N VAL A 401 27.87 -38.90 -33.78
CA VAL A 401 29.19 -39.60 -33.79
C VAL A 401 30.40 -38.94 -34.48
N GLY A 402 31.49 -38.79 -33.71
CA GLY A 402 32.85 -39.22 -34.12
C GLY A 402 33.88 -38.19 -34.61
N GLY A 403 35.07 -38.19 -33.98
CA GLY A 403 36.35 -38.09 -34.71
C GLY A 403 37.08 -36.74 -34.83
N VAL A 404 38.15 -36.60 -34.02
CA VAL A 404 39.50 -36.03 -34.27
C VAL A 404 39.72 -35.04 -35.45
N GLY A 405 40.39 -33.91 -35.18
CA GLY A 405 41.18 -33.18 -36.18
C GLY A 405 41.50 -31.73 -35.82
N ALA A 406 42.77 -31.36 -35.87
CA ALA A 406 43.35 -30.08 -35.44
C ALA A 406 43.35 -28.98 -36.53
N GLU A 407 43.76 -27.78 -36.10
CA GLU A 407 44.44 -26.71 -36.84
C GLU A 407 43.68 -25.47 -37.38
N THR A 408 44.01 -24.35 -36.71
CA THR A 408 44.37 -23.01 -37.23
C THR A 408 43.35 -22.15 -37.99
N ALA A 409 42.98 -21.02 -37.37
CA ALA A 409 42.62 -19.80 -38.09
C ALA A 409 43.08 -18.54 -37.32
N SER A 410 43.84 -17.69 -37.99
CA SER A 410 44.04 -16.26 -37.71
C SER A 410 44.08 -15.50 -39.06
N PRO A 411 44.13 -14.16 -39.11
CA PRO A 411 42.96 -13.29 -39.18
C PRO A 411 42.98 -12.39 -40.44
N SER A 412 41.83 -11.99 -40.98
CA SER A 412 41.65 -10.73 -41.74
C SER A 412 40.25 -10.62 -42.33
N ALA A 413 39.40 -9.79 -41.71
CA ALA A 413 38.31 -9.07 -42.38
C ALA A 413 37.81 -7.96 -41.45
N ALA A 414 38.71 -7.03 -41.14
CA ALA A 414 38.34 -5.66 -40.81
C ALA A 414 37.96 -4.94 -42.12
N LEU A 415 37.18 -3.86 -41.99
CA LEU A 415 36.58 -3.04 -43.05
C LEU A 415 35.27 -3.60 -43.63
N HIS A 416 34.14 -3.38 -42.95
CA HIS A 416 32.87 -2.98 -43.60
C HIS A 416 31.75 -2.46 -42.64
N SER A 417 32.00 -2.24 -41.34
CA SER A 417 30.98 -1.64 -40.43
C SER A 417 31.15 -0.15 -40.11
N ALA A 418 32.06 0.57 -40.79
CA ALA A 418 32.43 1.95 -40.44
C ALA A 418 31.67 3.08 -41.17
N ARG A 419 30.57 2.80 -41.90
CA ARG A 419 29.89 3.84 -42.72
C ARG A 419 28.43 4.17 -42.39
N SER A 420 27.85 3.61 -41.34
CA SER A 420 26.49 3.97 -40.90
C SER A 420 26.45 4.83 -39.62
N CYS A 421 27.61 5.34 -39.16
CA CYS A 421 27.76 6.01 -37.86
C CYS A 421 27.84 7.55 -37.92
N TRP A 422 27.52 8.19 -39.04
CA TRP A 422 27.55 9.66 -39.17
C TRP A 422 26.25 10.22 -39.77
N ARG A 423 25.23 10.38 -38.93
CA ARG A 423 24.19 11.42 -39.07
C ARG A 423 24.18 12.29 -37.81
N VAL A 424 25.25 13.05 -37.64
CA VAL A 424 25.47 13.98 -36.51
C VAL A 424 24.57 15.23 -36.57
N ARG A 425 23.67 15.33 -37.57
CA ARG A 425 22.72 16.46 -37.71
C ARG A 425 21.37 16.25 -37.03
N GLU A 426 21.06 15.03 -36.58
CA GLU A 426 19.84 14.71 -35.81
C GLU A 426 20.11 14.55 -34.29
N MET A 427 21.36 14.69 -33.84
CA MET A 427 21.74 14.55 -32.42
C MET A 427 21.94 15.88 -31.67
N LEU A 428 21.79 17.03 -32.34
CA LEU A 428 21.80 18.35 -31.67
C LEU A 428 20.57 18.64 -30.77
N PRO A 429 19.37 18.04 -30.95
CA PRO A 429 18.28 18.15 -29.97
C PRO A 429 18.47 17.23 -28.75
N PHE A 430 19.33 16.20 -28.85
CA PHE A 430 19.61 15.24 -27.76
C PHE A 430 20.67 15.77 -26.77
N LEU A 431 21.41 16.81 -27.14
CA LEU A 431 22.34 17.53 -26.27
C LEU A 431 21.65 18.66 -25.45
N ALA A 432 20.43 19.06 -25.81
CA ALA A 432 19.62 20.06 -25.10
C ALA A 432 18.72 19.44 -24.01
N LEU A 433 19.10 18.27 -23.49
CA LEU A 433 18.45 17.53 -22.41
C LEU A 433 19.27 17.69 -21.09
N GLY A 434 19.75 18.86 -20.65
CA GLY A 434 19.05 20.16 -20.62
C GLY A 434 17.71 20.05 -19.89
N ALA A 435 16.76 19.36 -20.50
CA ALA A 435 15.45 19.01 -19.94
C ALA A 435 15.45 17.98 -18.79
N GLY A 436 16.57 17.35 -18.40
CA GLY A 436 16.61 16.39 -17.28
C GLY A 436 16.39 17.03 -15.90
N VAL A 437 16.79 18.29 -15.71
CA VAL A 437 16.45 19.08 -14.51
C VAL A 437 14.96 19.45 -14.51
N GLY A 438 14.40 19.69 -15.70
CA GLY A 438 12.96 19.76 -15.93
C GLY A 438 12.25 18.44 -15.59
N LEU A 439 12.89 17.28 -15.80
CA LEU A 439 12.33 15.98 -15.45
C LEU A 439 12.35 15.69 -13.95
N VAL A 440 13.30 16.21 -13.16
CA VAL A 440 13.32 16.00 -11.70
C VAL A 440 12.42 16.99 -10.97
N ILE A 441 12.32 18.25 -11.41
CA ILE A 441 11.24 19.12 -10.93
C ILE A 441 9.91 18.55 -11.39
N ALA A 442 9.78 18.03 -12.62
CA ALA A 442 8.57 17.34 -13.08
C ALA A 442 8.34 16.00 -12.37
N VAL A 443 9.33 15.27 -11.86
CA VAL A 443 9.15 13.98 -11.14
C VAL A 443 8.97 14.19 -9.65
N VAL A 444 9.43 15.29 -9.06
CA VAL A 444 9.14 15.64 -7.66
C VAL A 444 7.85 16.46 -7.56
N THR A 445 7.57 17.36 -8.51
CA THR A 445 6.22 17.89 -8.68
C THR A 445 5.28 16.79 -9.16
N ALA A 446 5.69 15.83 -10.02
CA ALA A 446 4.84 14.68 -10.33
C ALA A 446 4.82 13.62 -9.24
N GLU A 447 5.77 13.38 -8.35
CA GLU A 447 5.56 12.44 -7.22
C GLU A 447 4.70 13.11 -6.15
N GLN A 448 4.89 14.41 -5.86
CA GLN A 448 3.99 15.13 -4.96
C GLN A 448 2.63 15.46 -5.58
N THR A 449 2.50 15.50 -6.92
CA THR A 449 1.21 15.57 -7.65
C THR A 449 0.78 14.26 -8.29
N LEU A 450 1.41 13.09 -8.06
CA LEU A 450 0.98 11.72 -8.49
C LEU A 450 0.69 10.85 -7.27
N ILE A 451 1.50 10.90 -6.21
CA ILE A 451 1.23 10.17 -4.94
C ILE A 451 0.13 10.89 -4.13
N ARG A 452 -0.16 12.16 -4.43
CA ARG A 452 -1.37 12.86 -3.98
C ARG A 452 -2.37 13.15 -5.10
N ARG A 453 -2.40 12.37 -6.19
CA ARG A 453 -3.62 12.41 -7.02
C ARG A 453 -4.70 11.67 -6.25
N PRO A 454 -5.91 12.26 -6.07
CA PRO A 454 -7.07 11.40 -5.88
C PRO A 454 -7.05 10.35 -6.99
N LEU A 455 -7.49 9.13 -6.70
CA LEU A 455 -7.71 8.12 -7.74
C LEU A 455 -8.36 8.83 -8.94
N PRO A 456 -7.81 8.72 -10.17
CA PRO A 456 -8.45 9.30 -11.36
C PRO A 456 -9.86 8.72 -11.57
N PHE A 457 -10.11 7.59 -10.92
CA PHE A 457 -11.39 6.98 -10.72
C PHE A 457 -12.27 7.76 -9.71
N SER A 458 -13.32 8.39 -10.23
CA SER A 458 -14.46 8.81 -9.42
C SER A 458 -15.62 7.86 -9.74
N PRO A 459 -16.01 6.95 -8.84
CA PRO A 459 -17.10 6.02 -9.17
C PRO A 459 -18.40 6.77 -9.37
N LEU A 460 -19.20 6.28 -10.30
CA LEU A 460 -20.52 6.83 -10.60
C LEU A 460 -21.54 6.29 -9.59
N ARG A 461 -22.25 7.19 -8.90
CA ARG A 461 -23.14 6.80 -7.79
C ARG A 461 -24.56 7.30 -8.01
N ARG A 462 -25.54 6.48 -7.62
CA ARG A 462 -26.93 6.89 -7.60
C ARG A 462 -27.14 8.00 -6.57
N CYS A 463 -27.77 9.08 -6.97
CA CYS A 463 -28.11 10.21 -6.11
C CYS A 463 -29.51 10.00 -5.52
N LEU A 464 -29.66 10.20 -4.21
CA LEU A 464 -30.95 10.14 -3.51
C LEU A 464 -31.59 11.53 -3.29
N LEU A 465 -31.13 12.55 -4.02
CA LEU A 465 -31.63 13.92 -3.91
C LEU A 465 -32.86 14.16 -4.80
N GLY A 466 -33.84 14.93 -4.31
CA GLY A 466 -35.08 15.27 -5.02
C GLY A 466 -35.00 16.41 -6.05
N GLY A 467 -33.80 16.85 -6.47
CA GLY A 467 -33.63 17.90 -7.47
C GLY A 467 -32.18 18.34 -7.72
N MET A 468 -31.93 18.97 -8.88
CA MET A 468 -30.61 19.48 -9.31
C MET A 468 -30.68 20.99 -9.60
N PRO A 469 -30.18 21.89 -8.73
CA PRO A 469 -30.38 23.33 -8.93
C PRO A 469 -29.35 24.02 -9.87
N LEU A 470 -28.24 23.37 -10.24
CA LEU A 470 -27.09 24.04 -10.87
C LEU A 470 -26.39 23.20 -11.97
N CYS A 471 -27.17 22.46 -12.77
CA CYS A 471 -26.62 21.60 -13.82
C CYS A 471 -26.84 22.15 -15.23
N LYS A 472 -25.80 22.12 -16.07
CA LYS A 472 -25.90 22.38 -17.50
C LYS A 472 -26.20 21.07 -18.23
N ARG A 473 -27.32 21.03 -18.95
CA ARG A 473 -27.67 19.87 -19.81
C ARG A 473 -26.72 19.82 -20.99
N VAL A 474 -26.11 18.66 -21.22
CA VAL A 474 -25.21 18.42 -22.35
C VAL A 474 -25.99 17.79 -23.50
N VAL A 475 -26.77 16.74 -23.21
CA VAL A 475 -27.58 15.98 -24.18
C VAL A 475 -28.89 15.51 -23.55
N ASP A 476 -29.96 15.44 -24.35
CA ASP A 476 -31.29 14.90 -23.99
C ASP A 476 -31.81 14.08 -25.18
N GLU A 477 -31.73 12.75 -25.08
CA GLU A 477 -32.16 11.85 -26.13
C GLU A 477 -33.19 10.86 -25.60
N ILE A 478 -34.25 10.67 -26.38
CA ILE A 478 -35.26 9.62 -26.20
C ILE A 478 -35.05 8.66 -27.36
N ASP A 479 -34.80 7.37 -27.09
CA ASP A 479 -34.86 6.34 -28.13
C ASP A 479 -36.32 5.83 -28.19
N PRO A 480 -37.08 6.14 -29.25
CA PRO A 480 -38.48 5.73 -29.36
C PRO A 480 -38.66 4.26 -29.77
N ARG A 481 -37.57 3.51 -30.01
CA ARG A 481 -37.62 2.14 -30.53
C ARG A 481 -37.69 1.11 -29.41
N GLN A 482 -38.69 0.21 -29.46
CA GLN A 482 -38.72 -0.99 -28.62
C GLN A 482 -37.41 -1.79 -28.81
N ALA A 483 -36.91 -2.35 -27.70
CA ALA A 483 -35.69 -3.15 -27.66
C ALA A 483 -35.73 -4.26 -28.73
N ASP A 484 -34.74 -4.27 -29.61
CA ASP A 484 -34.55 -5.29 -30.63
C ASP A 484 -33.20 -5.95 -30.37
N PHE A 485 -33.21 -7.27 -30.34
CA PHE A 485 -32.27 -8.09 -29.60
C PHE A 485 -30.92 -8.32 -30.31
N THR A 486 -30.59 -7.59 -31.39
CA THR A 486 -29.54 -8.03 -32.34
C THR A 486 -28.47 -7.00 -32.76
N SER A 487 -28.39 -5.74 -32.28
CA SER A 487 -27.36 -4.78 -32.75
C SER A 487 -27.08 -3.59 -31.79
N PRO A 488 -25.85 -2.98 -31.78
CA PRO A 488 -25.11 -2.67 -30.54
C PRO A 488 -25.26 -1.26 -29.91
N LEU A 489 -26.20 -0.42 -30.32
CA LEU A 489 -26.49 0.84 -29.60
C LEU A 489 -28.00 1.11 -29.59
N ARG A 490 -28.69 0.68 -28.52
CA ARG A 490 -30.08 1.04 -28.19
C ARG A 490 -30.20 1.26 -26.68
N TYR A 491 -30.90 2.31 -26.27
CA TYR A 491 -31.18 2.59 -24.86
C TYR A 491 -32.48 1.88 -24.45
N GLY A 492 -32.43 0.93 -23.52
CA GLY A 492 -33.61 0.15 -23.14
C GLY A 492 -33.31 -1.02 -22.20
N PRO A 493 -34.32 -1.84 -21.86
CA PRO A 493 -34.11 -3.05 -21.08
C PRO A 493 -33.21 -4.04 -21.83
N ASN A 494 -32.44 -4.80 -21.08
CA ASN A 494 -31.65 -5.92 -21.58
C ASN A 494 -32.55 -7.07 -22.05
N LYS A 495 -31.93 -8.17 -22.51
CA LYS A 495 -32.67 -9.34 -23.01
C LYS A 495 -33.57 -10.03 -21.97
N PHE A 496 -33.43 -9.69 -20.69
CA PHE A 496 -34.22 -10.18 -19.57
C PHE A 496 -35.22 -9.14 -19.05
N GLY A 497 -35.43 -8.03 -19.77
CA GLY A 497 -36.39 -7.00 -19.40
C GLY A 497 -35.92 -6.00 -18.35
N GLN A 498 -34.64 -6.01 -17.95
CA GLN A 498 -34.14 -5.12 -16.89
C GLN A 498 -33.40 -3.92 -17.46
N SER A 499 -33.51 -2.76 -16.84
CA SER A 499 -32.98 -1.51 -17.39
C SER A 499 -31.46 -1.31 -17.22
N THR A 500 -30.69 -2.37 -16.94
CA THR A 500 -29.25 -2.26 -16.65
C THR A 500 -28.43 -1.92 -17.90
N THR A 501 -28.69 -2.55 -19.05
CA THR A 501 -28.01 -2.20 -20.31
C THR A 501 -28.19 -0.72 -20.67
N GLY A 502 -29.40 -0.17 -20.51
CA GLY A 502 -29.66 1.25 -20.71
C GLY A 502 -28.82 2.15 -19.80
N LYS A 503 -28.69 1.79 -18.51
CA LYS A 503 -27.84 2.52 -17.55
C LYS A 503 -26.36 2.42 -17.89
N PHE A 504 -25.87 1.23 -18.25
CA PHE A 504 -24.50 1.00 -18.70
C PHE A 504 -24.16 1.87 -19.92
N ASN A 505 -25.02 1.84 -20.94
CA ASN A 505 -24.85 2.66 -22.15
C ASN A 505 -24.92 4.16 -21.84
N CYS A 506 -25.79 4.57 -20.91
CA CYS A 506 -25.91 5.98 -20.49
C CYS A 506 -24.65 6.45 -19.74
N ALA A 507 -24.07 5.60 -18.88
CA ALA A 507 -22.79 5.87 -18.21
C ALA A 507 -21.63 5.97 -19.22
N ALA A 508 -21.51 5.01 -20.15
CA ALA A 508 -20.50 5.04 -21.21
C ALA A 508 -20.63 6.29 -22.09
N ARG A 509 -21.86 6.71 -22.39
CA ARG A 509 -22.15 7.94 -23.14
C ARG A 509 -21.77 9.19 -22.36
N MET A 510 -22.10 9.26 -21.07
CA MET A 510 -21.69 10.35 -20.18
C MET A 510 -20.18 10.54 -20.22
N LYS A 511 -19.42 9.44 -20.12
CA LYS A 511 -17.94 9.44 -20.24
C LYS A 511 -17.47 9.96 -21.60
N HIS A 512 -18.04 9.45 -22.70
CA HIS A 512 -17.69 9.90 -24.06
C HIS A 512 -17.98 11.40 -24.29
N LEU A 513 -19.04 11.94 -23.67
CA LEU A 513 -19.45 13.34 -23.81
C LEU A 513 -18.78 14.28 -22.79
N GLY A 514 -17.95 13.76 -21.87
CA GLY A 514 -17.33 14.56 -20.81
C GLY A 514 -18.30 15.10 -19.75
N GLY A 515 -19.46 14.44 -19.59
CA GLY A 515 -20.43 14.75 -18.53
C GLY A 515 -19.98 14.18 -17.18
N ASP A 516 -20.58 14.67 -16.08
CA ASP A 516 -20.29 14.19 -14.71
C ASP A 516 -21.50 13.56 -14.01
N THR A 517 -22.67 13.64 -14.66
CA THR A 517 -23.96 13.25 -14.11
C THR A 517 -24.86 12.77 -15.25
N PHE A 518 -25.64 11.71 -15.04
CA PHE A 518 -26.70 11.30 -15.96
C PHE A 518 -28.03 11.06 -15.23
N ALA A 519 -29.14 11.28 -15.95
CA ALA A 519 -30.47 10.90 -15.52
C ALA A 519 -31.04 9.86 -16.51
N PHE A 520 -31.60 8.78 -15.98
CA PHE A 520 -32.09 7.65 -16.76
C PHE A 520 -33.52 7.29 -16.37
N TRP A 521 -34.39 7.10 -17.36
CA TRP A 521 -35.78 6.69 -17.13
C TRP A 521 -36.01 5.23 -17.53
N PRO A 522 -36.95 4.54 -16.87
CA PRO A 522 -37.29 3.16 -17.20
C PRO A 522 -37.69 2.91 -18.66
N TYR A 523 -38.26 3.92 -19.33
CA TYR A 523 -38.64 3.86 -20.75
C TYR A 523 -37.49 4.16 -21.73
N GLY A 524 -36.24 4.22 -21.26
CA GLY A 524 -35.04 4.29 -22.11
C GLY A 524 -34.52 5.71 -22.42
N ARG A 525 -35.13 6.77 -21.87
CA ARG A 525 -34.57 8.14 -21.99
C ARG A 525 -33.29 8.27 -21.16
N CYS A 526 -32.25 8.84 -21.77
CA CYS A 526 -30.96 9.13 -21.13
C CYS A 526 -30.64 10.62 -21.32
N GLN A 527 -30.36 11.31 -20.22
CA GLN A 527 -29.91 12.69 -20.23
C GLN A 527 -28.53 12.78 -19.58
N VAL A 528 -27.62 13.49 -20.22
CA VAL A 528 -26.26 13.75 -19.70
C VAL A 528 -26.15 15.21 -19.28
N TRP A 529 -25.57 15.42 -18.11
CA TRP A 529 -25.48 16.69 -17.42
C TRP A 529 -24.04 16.96 -16.96
N GLN A 530 -23.77 18.26 -16.77
CA GLN A 530 -22.55 18.75 -16.14
C GLN A 530 -22.94 19.66 -14.97
N CYS A 531 -22.73 19.17 -13.75
CA CYS A 531 -23.31 19.74 -12.53
C CYS A 531 -22.29 20.43 -11.61
N GLY A 532 -21.04 19.96 -11.59
CA GLY A 532 -20.05 20.43 -10.62
C GLY A 532 -20.40 20.10 -9.15
N LYS A 533 -19.40 20.13 -8.26
CA LYS A 533 -19.53 19.69 -6.85
C LYS A 533 -20.52 20.53 -6.01
N ALA A 534 -20.73 21.80 -6.33
CA ALA A 534 -21.57 22.71 -5.55
C ALA A 534 -23.07 22.41 -5.68
N ALA A 535 -23.49 21.84 -6.81
CA ALA A 535 -24.89 21.50 -7.09
C ALA A 535 -25.47 20.48 -6.09
N PHE A 536 -24.61 19.66 -5.47
CA PHE A 536 -25.01 18.56 -4.59
C PHE A 536 -24.91 18.88 -3.09
N ARG A 537 -24.48 20.10 -2.70
CA ARG A 537 -24.34 20.49 -1.27
C ARG A 537 -25.59 21.17 -0.67
N ASN A 538 -26.39 21.87 -1.48
CA ASN A 538 -27.53 22.69 -1.03
C ASN A 538 -28.75 22.54 -1.97
N ALA A 539 -29.27 21.33 -2.13
CA ALA A 539 -30.43 21.08 -3.00
C ALA A 539 -31.73 21.62 -2.37
N ARG A 540 -31.96 22.94 -2.47
CA ARG A 540 -33.23 23.61 -2.15
C ARG A 540 -33.79 24.38 -3.35
N VAL A 541 -33.79 23.81 -4.55
CA VAL A 541 -34.71 24.16 -5.66
C VAL A 541 -34.76 22.95 -6.61
N ALA A 542 -35.97 22.45 -6.89
CA ALA A 542 -36.19 21.29 -7.74
C ALA A 542 -36.45 21.71 -9.21
N PHE A 543 -35.75 21.07 -10.15
CA PHE A 543 -36.33 20.75 -11.45
C PHE A 543 -36.93 19.35 -11.33
N PRO A 544 -38.21 19.12 -11.66
CA PRO A 544 -38.81 17.81 -11.53
C PRO A 544 -38.24 16.86 -12.60
N LEU A 545 -37.27 16.04 -12.22
CA LEU A 545 -36.88 14.83 -12.97
C LEU A 545 -37.79 13.67 -12.54
N ASP A 546 -39.09 13.84 -12.77
CA ASP A 546 -40.09 12.88 -12.30
C ASP A 546 -39.77 11.46 -12.82
N LYS A 547 -39.66 10.50 -11.89
CA LYS A 547 -39.36 9.08 -12.12
C LYS A 547 -37.98 8.78 -12.76
N ALA A 548 -37.06 9.74 -12.80
CA ALA A 548 -35.70 9.51 -13.28
C ALA A 548 -34.81 8.95 -12.17
N GLU A 549 -33.93 8.02 -12.53
CA GLU A 549 -32.78 7.67 -11.69
C GLU A 549 -31.60 8.57 -12.04
N VAL A 550 -31.10 9.28 -11.05
CA VAL A 550 -29.95 10.18 -11.20
C VAL A 550 -28.68 9.48 -10.72
N TRP A 551 -27.61 9.60 -11.50
CA TRP A 551 -26.29 9.07 -11.22
C TRP A 551 -25.23 10.15 -11.41
N SER A 552 -24.33 10.34 -10.45
CA SER A 552 -23.28 11.36 -10.51
C SER A 552 -21.99 10.93 -9.82
N HIS A 553 -20.85 11.44 -10.31
CA HIS A 553 -19.56 11.34 -9.63
C HIS A 553 -19.48 12.17 -8.33
N HIS A 554 -20.42 13.10 -8.14
CA HIS A 554 -20.46 13.99 -6.97
C HIS A 554 -21.35 13.47 -5.83
N CYS A 555 -22.10 12.40 -6.07
CA CYS A 555 -22.99 11.80 -5.07
C CYS A 555 -22.22 10.85 -4.16
N SER A 556 -22.39 11.03 -2.85
CA SER A 556 -21.83 10.13 -1.87
C SER A 556 -22.69 8.87 -1.73
N MET A 557 -22.06 7.71 -1.53
CA MET A 557 -22.72 6.47 -1.12
C MET A 557 -23.37 6.56 0.28
N SER A 558 -22.98 7.56 1.08
CA SER A 558 -23.34 7.68 2.48
C SER A 558 -24.83 7.91 2.70
N GLY A 559 -25.43 7.10 3.60
CA GLY A 559 -26.75 7.38 4.15
C GLY A 559 -27.90 6.72 3.38
N GLN A 560 -27.62 5.69 2.58
CA GLN A 560 -28.69 4.89 1.96
C GLN A 560 -29.33 3.90 2.96
N GLY A 561 -28.66 3.63 4.09
CA GLY A 561 -29.20 2.81 5.17
C GLY A 561 -29.55 1.41 4.72
N HIS A 562 -28.70 0.78 3.91
CA HIS A 562 -28.99 -0.52 3.33
C HIS A 562 -29.12 -1.60 4.41
N ILE A 563 -30.11 -2.46 4.25
CA ILE A 563 -30.38 -3.59 5.14
C ILE A 563 -30.34 -4.84 4.29
N LEU A 564 -29.30 -5.64 4.49
CA LEU A 564 -28.95 -6.78 3.67
C LEU A 564 -29.15 -8.05 4.47
N VAL A 565 -29.40 -9.16 3.78
CA VAL A 565 -29.30 -10.51 4.35
C VAL A 565 -28.32 -11.33 3.54
N HIS A 566 -27.48 -12.14 4.18
CA HIS A 566 -26.64 -13.12 3.49
C HIS A 566 -27.29 -14.50 3.59
N LEU A 567 -27.97 -14.93 2.52
CA LEU A 567 -28.55 -16.27 2.42
C LEU A 567 -27.45 -17.26 2.00
N PHE A 568 -26.58 -17.58 2.94
CA PHE A 568 -25.35 -18.33 2.70
C PHE A 568 -25.63 -19.77 2.28
N GLU A 569 -25.13 -20.16 1.10
CA GLU A 569 -25.35 -21.48 0.46
C GLU A 569 -26.82 -21.79 0.07
N TRP A 570 -27.74 -20.83 0.09
CA TRP A 570 -29.11 -21.07 -0.38
C TRP A 570 -29.13 -21.24 -1.90
N ARG A 571 -30.03 -22.10 -2.40
CA ARG A 571 -30.23 -22.29 -3.84
C ARG A 571 -31.01 -21.14 -4.45
N TRP A 572 -30.79 -20.86 -5.73
CA TRP A 572 -31.42 -19.74 -6.44
C TRP A 572 -32.95 -19.76 -6.39
N PRO A 573 -33.64 -20.91 -6.58
CA PRO A 573 -35.10 -20.96 -6.46
C PRO A 573 -35.62 -20.68 -5.04
N ASP A 574 -34.84 -21.04 -4.01
CA ASP A 574 -35.18 -20.77 -2.61
C ASP A 574 -34.99 -19.29 -2.28
N VAL A 575 -33.88 -18.67 -2.71
CA VAL A 575 -33.66 -17.22 -2.60
C VAL A 575 -34.77 -16.43 -3.29
N ALA A 576 -35.19 -16.86 -4.49
CA ALA A 576 -36.25 -16.20 -5.25
C ALA A 576 -37.60 -16.21 -4.51
N ARG A 577 -37.98 -17.36 -3.92
CA ARG A 577 -39.17 -17.45 -3.05
C ARG A 577 -39.01 -16.58 -1.81
N GLU A 578 -37.85 -16.63 -1.18
CA GLU A 578 -37.57 -15.86 0.04
C GLU A 578 -37.69 -14.35 -0.20
N CYS A 579 -37.28 -13.87 -1.38
CA CYS A 579 -37.48 -12.49 -1.81
C CYS A 579 -38.96 -12.09 -1.89
N GLU A 580 -39.80 -12.94 -2.48
CA GLU A 580 -41.23 -12.69 -2.69
C GLU A 580 -42.04 -12.83 -1.40
N ASP A 581 -41.78 -13.90 -0.64
CA ASP A 581 -42.60 -14.31 0.50
C ASP A 581 -42.24 -13.55 1.78
N TYR A 582 -40.98 -13.10 1.91
CA TYR A 582 -40.48 -12.56 3.18
C TYR A 582 -39.65 -11.29 3.03
N LEU A 583 -38.55 -11.30 2.26
CA LEU A 583 -37.58 -10.19 2.28
C LEU A 583 -38.15 -8.89 1.72
N GLY A 584 -38.85 -8.97 0.57
CA GLY A 584 -39.53 -7.82 -0.04
C GLY A 584 -40.60 -7.24 0.88
N PRO A 585 -41.58 -8.05 1.34
CA PRO A 585 -42.58 -7.62 2.31
C PRO A 585 -41.99 -7.02 3.60
N SER A 586 -40.88 -7.57 4.09
CA SER A 586 -40.18 -7.10 5.31
C SER A 586 -39.36 -5.82 5.10
N GLY A 587 -39.09 -5.42 3.86
CA GLY A 587 -38.37 -4.19 3.53
C GLY A 587 -36.84 -4.31 3.45
N PHE A 588 -36.29 -5.53 3.33
CA PHE A 588 -34.87 -5.72 3.05
C PHE A 588 -34.48 -5.01 1.75
N THR A 589 -33.26 -4.47 1.70
CA THR A 589 -32.74 -3.79 0.50
C THR A 589 -32.24 -4.79 -0.51
N ALA A 590 -31.47 -5.78 -0.05
CA ALA A 590 -30.85 -6.74 -0.92
C ALA A 590 -30.59 -8.07 -0.21
N VAL A 591 -30.42 -9.11 -1.01
CA VAL A 591 -29.88 -10.40 -0.60
C VAL A 591 -28.47 -10.56 -1.15
N GLN A 592 -27.50 -10.82 -0.27
CA GLN A 592 -26.22 -11.36 -0.67
C GLN A 592 -26.38 -12.85 -0.95
N VAL A 593 -25.95 -13.26 -2.14
CA VAL A 593 -25.86 -14.67 -2.54
C VAL A 593 -24.41 -15.11 -2.54
N SER A 594 -24.18 -16.37 -2.17
CA SER A 594 -22.85 -16.99 -2.25
C SER A 594 -22.35 -17.07 -3.72
N PRO A 595 -21.04 -17.23 -3.98
CA PRO A 595 -20.45 -17.01 -5.30
C PRO A 595 -21.08 -17.83 -6.44
N PRO A 596 -21.71 -17.22 -7.47
CA PRO A 596 -22.55 -17.93 -8.44
C PRO A 596 -21.78 -18.57 -9.61
N MET A 597 -20.49 -18.26 -9.72
CA MET A 597 -19.61 -18.76 -10.77
C MET A 597 -19.24 -20.23 -10.54
N GLU A 598 -18.81 -20.91 -11.61
CA GLU A 598 -18.31 -22.28 -11.54
C GLU A 598 -17.11 -22.35 -10.61
N HIS A 599 -17.15 -23.34 -9.72
CA HIS A 599 -16.13 -23.55 -8.72
C HIS A 599 -15.68 -25.01 -8.68
N VAL A 600 -14.65 -25.33 -7.90
CA VAL A 600 -14.20 -26.73 -7.74
C VAL A 600 -15.29 -27.63 -7.15
N LEU A 601 -15.22 -28.92 -7.47
CA LEU A 601 -16.06 -29.94 -6.85
C LEU A 601 -15.75 -30.11 -5.36
N GLY A 602 -16.71 -30.69 -4.63
CA GLY A 602 -16.53 -31.12 -3.25
C GLY A 602 -17.65 -30.67 -2.33
N GLU A 603 -17.60 -31.15 -1.10
CA GLU A 603 -18.66 -30.93 -0.11
C GLU A 603 -18.55 -29.58 0.60
N SER A 604 -17.33 -29.04 0.75
CA SER A 604 -17.11 -27.90 1.62
C SER A 604 -17.80 -26.64 1.09
N TRP A 605 -18.34 -25.81 1.99
CA TRP A 605 -18.79 -24.46 1.62
C TRP A 605 -17.67 -23.63 0.96
N ALA A 606 -16.41 -23.84 1.38
CA ALA A 606 -15.25 -23.10 0.88
C ALA A 606 -14.90 -23.43 -0.58
N THR A 607 -15.46 -24.50 -1.16
CA THR A 607 -15.25 -24.81 -2.58
C THR A 607 -15.73 -23.68 -3.48
N ARG A 608 -16.80 -22.95 -3.10
CA ARG A 608 -17.33 -21.82 -3.89
C ARG A 608 -16.36 -20.65 -4.01
N TYR A 609 -15.37 -20.59 -3.12
CA TYR A 609 -14.30 -19.59 -3.10
C TYR A 609 -13.07 -20.03 -3.91
N GLN A 610 -13.22 -21.06 -4.75
CA GLN A 610 -12.20 -21.52 -5.70
C GLN A 610 -12.79 -21.55 -7.10
N PRO A 611 -12.84 -20.40 -7.80
CA PRO A 611 -13.39 -20.32 -9.14
C PRO A 611 -12.61 -21.20 -10.11
N VAL A 612 -13.35 -21.90 -10.96
CA VAL A 612 -12.80 -22.63 -12.10
C VAL A 612 -13.07 -21.85 -13.37
N SER A 613 -14.30 -21.36 -13.55
CA SER A 613 -14.72 -20.52 -14.66
C SER A 613 -15.74 -19.48 -14.20
N TYR A 614 -16.02 -18.47 -15.02
CA TYR A 614 -17.03 -17.45 -14.77
C TYR A 614 -18.42 -17.81 -15.31
N ARG A 615 -18.66 -19.08 -15.66
CA ARG A 615 -20.01 -19.60 -15.95
C ARG A 615 -20.89 -19.49 -14.72
N LEU A 616 -22.12 -19.02 -14.86
CA LEU A 616 -23.09 -18.90 -13.76
C LEU A 616 -23.76 -20.25 -13.49
N ASP A 617 -22.98 -21.28 -13.20
CA ASP A 617 -23.44 -22.63 -12.90
C ASP A 617 -22.62 -23.17 -11.73
N SER A 618 -23.29 -23.41 -10.60
CA SER A 618 -22.66 -23.65 -9.32
C SER A 618 -23.60 -24.42 -8.39
N ARG A 619 -23.16 -24.71 -7.18
CA ARG A 619 -23.96 -25.42 -6.17
C ARG A 619 -25.33 -24.77 -5.88
N GLY A 620 -25.47 -23.46 -6.09
CA GLY A 620 -26.75 -22.76 -5.90
C GLY A 620 -27.79 -23.09 -6.99
N GLY A 621 -27.37 -23.65 -8.12
CA GLY A 621 -28.20 -23.92 -9.29
C GLY A 621 -27.57 -23.41 -10.59
N ASN A 622 -28.27 -23.64 -11.70
CA ASN A 622 -27.79 -23.30 -13.03
C ASN A 622 -28.05 -21.82 -13.40
N THR A 623 -27.58 -21.41 -14.58
CA THR A 623 -27.69 -20.02 -15.07
C THR A 623 -29.14 -19.56 -15.21
N SER A 624 -30.05 -20.41 -15.66
CA SER A 624 -31.47 -20.05 -15.81
C SER A 624 -32.12 -19.79 -14.46
N GLU A 625 -31.79 -20.60 -13.46
CA GLU A 625 -32.29 -20.44 -12.09
C GLU A 625 -31.72 -19.17 -11.44
N PHE A 626 -30.44 -18.87 -11.67
CA PHE A 626 -29.82 -17.62 -11.19
C PHE A 626 -30.47 -16.38 -11.82
N VAL A 627 -30.66 -16.37 -13.14
CA VAL A 627 -31.35 -15.28 -13.85
C VAL A 627 -32.79 -15.12 -13.35
N GLY A 628 -33.51 -16.24 -13.19
CA GLY A 628 -34.87 -16.25 -12.66
C GLY A 628 -34.95 -15.69 -11.25
N MET A 629 -34.00 -16.03 -10.39
CA MET A 629 -33.88 -15.48 -9.03
C MET A 629 -33.65 -13.97 -9.05
N VAL A 630 -32.70 -13.47 -9.85
CA VAL A 630 -32.44 -12.03 -9.94
C VAL A 630 -33.68 -11.27 -10.39
N ALA A 631 -34.38 -11.75 -11.42
CA ALA A 631 -35.60 -11.11 -11.90
C ALA A 631 -36.71 -11.09 -10.84
N ARG A 632 -36.96 -12.21 -10.17
CA ARG A 632 -38.00 -12.35 -9.13
C ARG A 632 -37.71 -11.49 -7.90
N CYS A 633 -36.48 -11.50 -7.40
CA CYS A 633 -36.08 -10.64 -6.28
C CYS A 633 -36.27 -9.16 -6.61
N ARG A 634 -35.87 -8.71 -7.81
CA ARG A 634 -36.06 -7.32 -8.24
C ARG A 634 -37.54 -6.95 -8.32
N ASN A 635 -38.40 -7.84 -8.82
CA ASN A 635 -39.85 -7.62 -8.85
C ASN A 635 -40.45 -7.52 -7.43
N ALA A 636 -39.87 -8.22 -6.45
CA ALA A 636 -40.20 -8.09 -5.04
C ALA A 636 -39.58 -6.85 -4.34
N GLY A 637 -38.82 -6.02 -5.07
CA GLY A 637 -38.16 -4.84 -4.52
C GLY A 637 -36.84 -5.12 -3.78
N VAL A 638 -36.27 -6.33 -3.95
CA VAL A 638 -35.03 -6.78 -3.30
C VAL A 638 -33.91 -6.86 -4.35
N ALA A 639 -32.86 -6.08 -4.18
CA ALA A 639 -31.67 -6.18 -5.02
C ALA A 639 -30.91 -7.50 -4.76
N VAL A 640 -30.11 -7.95 -5.71
CA VAL A 640 -29.20 -9.09 -5.52
C VAL A 640 -27.78 -8.55 -5.44
N MET A 641 -27.11 -8.83 -4.33
CA MET A 641 -25.68 -8.59 -4.14
C MET A 641 -24.92 -9.87 -4.39
N VAL A 642 -24.06 -9.87 -5.41
CA VAL A 642 -23.26 -11.06 -5.75
C VAL A 642 -21.94 -11.02 -5.02
N ASP A 643 -21.59 -12.13 -4.38
CA ASP A 643 -20.24 -12.40 -3.90
C ASP A 643 -19.33 -12.73 -5.10
N VAL A 644 -18.44 -11.79 -5.47
CA VAL A 644 -17.57 -11.92 -6.65
C VAL A 644 -16.13 -12.15 -6.24
N ILE A 645 -15.49 -13.08 -6.94
CA ILE A 645 -14.08 -13.45 -6.72
C ILE A 645 -13.29 -12.97 -7.93
N LEU A 646 -12.54 -11.89 -7.73
CA LEU A 646 -11.73 -11.24 -8.77
C LEU A 646 -10.23 -11.42 -8.53
N ASN A 647 -9.84 -11.90 -7.34
CA ASN A 647 -8.44 -11.99 -6.92
C ASN A 647 -7.73 -13.24 -7.44
N HIS A 648 -8.41 -14.40 -7.43
CA HIS A 648 -7.75 -15.69 -7.60
C HIS A 648 -8.64 -16.70 -8.31
N MET A 649 -8.02 -17.80 -8.74
CA MET A 649 -8.65 -19.00 -9.29
C MET A 649 -8.31 -20.22 -8.41
N ALA A 650 -8.93 -21.37 -8.71
CA ALA A 650 -8.78 -22.62 -7.96
C ALA A 650 -7.33 -23.13 -7.88
N ALA A 651 -6.97 -23.71 -6.73
CA ALA A 651 -5.73 -24.46 -6.60
C ALA A 651 -5.78 -25.75 -7.45
N PRO A 652 -4.67 -26.22 -8.04
CA PRO A 652 -4.64 -27.41 -8.90
C PRO A 652 -4.62 -28.72 -8.08
N VAL A 653 -5.48 -28.81 -7.08
CA VAL A 653 -5.58 -29.95 -6.18
C VAL A 653 -6.86 -30.74 -6.46
N VAL A 654 -6.72 -32.05 -6.39
CA VAL A 654 -7.83 -32.97 -6.51
C VAL A 654 -8.68 -32.88 -5.25
N GLN A 655 -9.90 -32.38 -5.38
CA GLN A 655 -10.86 -32.34 -4.27
C GLN A 655 -11.49 -33.74 -4.00
N SER A 656 -11.25 -34.74 -4.88
CA SER A 656 -11.71 -36.15 -4.77
C SER A 656 -11.04 -37.10 -5.77
N PRO A 657 -10.62 -38.34 -5.42
CA PRO A 657 -11.23 -39.36 -4.56
C PRO A 657 -10.42 -39.61 -3.29
N THR A 658 -10.97 -40.35 -2.32
CA THR A 658 -10.41 -40.51 -0.95
C THR A 658 -8.92 -40.88 -0.88
N SER A 659 -8.35 -41.56 -1.88
CA SER A 659 -6.92 -41.89 -1.97
C SER A 659 -6.04 -40.83 -2.65
N GLU A 660 -6.61 -39.93 -3.45
CA GLU A 660 -5.89 -38.88 -4.18
C GLU A 660 -6.30 -37.45 -3.77
N ARG A 661 -7.23 -37.30 -2.82
CA ARG A 661 -7.64 -36.00 -2.28
C ARG A 661 -6.43 -35.22 -1.77
N GLY A 662 -6.34 -33.95 -2.16
CA GLY A 662 -5.26 -33.04 -1.79
C GLY A 662 -3.98 -33.22 -2.61
N LYS A 663 -3.90 -34.23 -3.49
CA LYS A 663 -2.79 -34.36 -4.46
C LYS A 663 -2.95 -33.35 -5.59
N GLU A 664 -1.83 -32.94 -6.17
CA GLU A 664 -1.83 -32.12 -7.38
C GLU A 664 -2.40 -32.91 -8.56
N CYS A 665 -3.30 -32.33 -9.34
CA CYS A 665 -3.89 -32.99 -10.51
C CYS A 665 -2.97 -32.97 -11.74
N GLY A 666 -3.00 -34.04 -12.53
CA GLY A 666 -2.22 -34.20 -13.77
C GLY A 666 -0.94 -35.03 -13.57
N GLY A 667 -0.79 -36.10 -14.35
CA GLY A 667 0.26 -37.11 -14.15
C GLY A 667 1.70 -36.59 -14.39
N SER A 668 2.62 -36.96 -13.49
CA SER A 668 4.07 -36.86 -13.69
C SER A 668 4.78 -38.17 -13.27
N GLU A 669 5.97 -38.43 -13.81
CA GLU A 669 6.80 -39.62 -13.52
C GLU A 669 7.36 -39.69 -12.08
N ASN A 670 7.11 -38.67 -11.23
CA ASN A 670 7.52 -38.67 -9.82
C ASN A 670 6.30 -38.85 -8.89
N THR A 671 6.14 -40.06 -8.36
CA THR A 671 4.83 -40.62 -7.95
C THR A 671 4.57 -40.70 -6.44
N SER A 672 4.62 -39.59 -5.69
CA SER A 672 4.05 -39.57 -4.31
C SER A 672 2.94 -38.55 -4.08
N GLU A 673 2.99 -37.37 -4.72
CA GLU A 673 2.07 -36.25 -4.46
C GLU A 673 1.18 -35.85 -5.65
N THR A 674 1.34 -36.51 -6.81
CA THR A 674 0.54 -36.23 -8.02
C THR A 674 -0.55 -37.28 -8.25
N SER A 675 -1.70 -36.82 -8.71
CA SER A 675 -2.87 -37.60 -9.08
C SER A 675 -2.91 -37.82 -10.59
N THR A 676 -3.40 -39.00 -11.01
CA THR A 676 -3.66 -39.26 -12.45
C THR A 676 -4.98 -38.66 -12.92
N LEU A 677 -5.79 -38.14 -12.01
CA LEU A 677 -7.10 -37.58 -12.29
C LEU A 677 -7.00 -36.11 -12.72
N PRO A 678 -7.90 -35.67 -13.62
CA PRO A 678 -8.00 -34.26 -13.98
C PRO A 678 -8.58 -33.43 -12.84
N CYS A 679 -8.16 -32.17 -12.73
CA CYS A 679 -8.88 -31.18 -11.93
C CYS A 679 -10.19 -30.81 -12.63
N LEU A 680 -11.30 -30.85 -11.89
CA LEU A 680 -12.65 -30.63 -12.42
C LEU A 680 -13.40 -29.55 -11.64
N GLY A 681 -14.06 -28.67 -12.39
CA GLY A 681 -15.04 -27.72 -11.91
C GLY A 681 -16.46 -28.29 -11.90
N TRP A 682 -17.35 -27.54 -11.27
CA TRP A 682 -18.76 -27.88 -11.05
C TRP A 682 -19.53 -28.18 -12.34
N SER A 683 -19.19 -27.50 -13.44
CA SER A 683 -19.80 -27.72 -14.77
C SER A 683 -19.06 -28.75 -15.61
N GLY A 684 -18.15 -29.52 -15.00
CA GLY A 684 -17.29 -30.50 -15.67
C GLY A 684 -16.09 -29.85 -16.39
N THR A 685 -15.81 -28.57 -16.13
CA THR A 685 -14.67 -27.87 -16.75
C THR A 685 -13.35 -28.44 -16.22
N VAL A 686 -12.46 -28.85 -17.12
CA VAL A 686 -11.12 -29.29 -16.76
C VAL A 686 -10.19 -28.09 -16.62
N PHE A 687 -9.36 -28.08 -15.58
CA PHE A 687 -8.31 -27.08 -15.38
C PHE A 687 -7.00 -27.73 -14.91
N GLY A 688 -5.93 -26.93 -14.79
CA GLY A 688 -4.64 -27.36 -14.28
C GLY A 688 -3.90 -26.24 -13.56
N ASN A 689 -2.65 -26.48 -13.16
CA ASN A 689 -1.85 -25.48 -12.46
C ASN A 689 -1.64 -24.24 -13.32
N ARG A 690 -2.30 -23.14 -12.93
CA ARG A 690 -2.30 -21.84 -13.62
C ARG A 690 -2.76 -21.96 -15.08
N GLN A 691 -3.64 -22.92 -15.36
CA GLN A 691 -4.13 -23.21 -16.70
C GLN A 691 -5.64 -23.45 -16.67
N PHE A 692 -6.38 -22.43 -17.05
CA PHE A 692 -7.83 -22.37 -17.13
C PHE A 692 -8.19 -22.07 -18.59
N LEU A 693 -7.83 -23.02 -19.47
CA LEU A 693 -7.86 -22.86 -20.93
C LEU A 693 -9.23 -23.25 -21.50
N HIS A 694 -10.29 -22.77 -20.87
CA HIS A 694 -11.67 -22.95 -21.30
C HIS A 694 -12.26 -21.59 -21.70
N GLY A 695 -13.54 -21.55 -22.07
CA GLY A 695 -14.14 -20.32 -22.58
C GLY A 695 -13.67 -19.94 -23.99
N THR A 696 -13.74 -18.65 -24.31
CA THR A 696 -13.27 -18.10 -25.60
C THR A 696 -12.02 -17.28 -25.31
N PRO A 697 -10.92 -17.34 -26.10
CA PRO A 697 -9.77 -16.47 -25.86
C PRO A 697 -10.18 -15.00 -25.70
N GLY A 698 -9.87 -14.41 -24.53
CA GLY A 698 -10.31 -13.06 -24.15
C GLY A 698 -11.62 -12.99 -23.35
N TYR A 699 -12.23 -14.12 -23.01
CA TYR A 699 -13.34 -14.27 -22.06
C TYR A 699 -13.24 -15.62 -21.34
N ASP A 700 -13.00 -15.59 -20.04
CA ASP A 700 -12.98 -16.80 -19.20
C ASP A 700 -11.88 -17.80 -19.63
N TYR A 701 -10.75 -17.27 -20.11
CA TYR A 701 -9.57 -18.00 -20.57
C TYR A 701 -8.32 -17.43 -19.92
N TYR A 702 -7.69 -18.21 -19.02
CA TYR A 702 -6.49 -17.78 -18.31
C TYR A 702 -5.36 -18.81 -18.46
N ASP A 703 -4.23 -18.38 -18.98
CA ASP A 703 -2.99 -19.16 -19.07
C ASP A 703 -1.98 -18.65 -18.04
N ARG A 704 -0.83 -19.32 -17.91
CA ARG A 704 0.09 -19.10 -16.78
C ARG A 704 0.60 -17.67 -16.62
N LYS A 705 0.68 -16.93 -17.72
CA LYS A 705 1.09 -15.52 -17.79
C LYS A 705 0.06 -14.55 -17.19
N ASP A 706 -1.18 -14.99 -17.01
CA ASP A 706 -2.30 -14.17 -16.53
C ASP A 706 -2.38 -14.18 -14.99
N PHE A 707 -1.38 -14.77 -14.33
CA PHE A 707 -1.29 -14.94 -12.89
C PHE A 707 0.08 -14.47 -12.39
N HIS A 708 0.14 -13.96 -11.16
CA HIS A 708 1.42 -13.58 -10.54
C HIS A 708 2.32 -14.80 -10.34
N HIS A 709 3.59 -14.71 -10.73
CA HIS A 709 4.51 -15.85 -10.70
C HIS A 709 5.97 -15.44 -10.48
N TYR A 710 6.84 -16.38 -10.12
CA TYR A 710 8.27 -16.11 -10.04
C TYR A 710 8.88 -15.79 -11.40
N GLN A 711 9.92 -14.96 -11.41
CA GLN A 711 10.67 -14.68 -12.64
C GLN A 711 11.33 -15.97 -13.16
N GLY A 712 10.97 -16.37 -14.38
CA GLY A 712 11.47 -17.59 -15.03
C GLY A 712 10.76 -18.89 -14.60
N ASN A 713 9.72 -18.80 -13.77
CA ASN A 713 8.87 -19.95 -13.41
C ASN A 713 7.40 -19.54 -13.30
N GLU A 714 6.66 -19.73 -14.39
CA GLU A 714 5.23 -19.39 -14.48
C GLU A 714 4.31 -20.41 -13.77
N ARG A 715 4.88 -21.48 -13.17
CA ARG A 715 4.09 -22.54 -12.51
C ARG A 715 3.95 -22.36 -11.00
N SER A 716 4.66 -21.39 -10.43
CA SER A 716 4.58 -21.17 -8.99
C SER A 716 4.79 -19.71 -8.62
N ASN A 717 4.31 -19.40 -7.43
CA ASN A 717 4.39 -18.09 -6.82
C ASN A 717 4.71 -18.22 -5.32
N CYS A 718 4.89 -17.10 -4.64
CA CYS A 718 4.97 -17.09 -3.18
C CYS A 718 3.62 -17.51 -2.58
N GLY A 719 3.65 -18.35 -1.56
CA GLY A 719 2.49 -18.64 -0.72
C GLY A 719 2.45 -17.68 0.46
N LEU A 720 1.29 -17.11 0.74
CA LEU A 720 1.07 -16.27 1.91
C LEU A 720 0.83 -17.09 3.18
N PRO A 721 1.22 -16.53 4.34
CA PRO A 721 0.26 -16.14 5.36
C PRO A 721 -0.31 -14.73 5.07
N PRO A 722 -1.58 -14.43 5.37
CA PRO A 722 -2.34 -13.27 4.82
C PRO A 722 -1.79 -11.85 5.14
N TRP A 723 -0.79 -11.73 6.01
CA TRP A 723 -0.42 -10.49 6.70
C TRP A 723 0.94 -9.91 6.29
N THR A 724 1.50 -10.34 5.15
CA THR A 724 2.82 -9.87 4.67
C THR A 724 2.70 -8.74 3.64
N ASN A 725 3.78 -7.97 3.46
CA ASN A 725 3.83 -6.82 2.53
C ASN A 725 3.62 -7.18 1.05
N ASN A 726 3.68 -8.46 0.67
CA ASN A 726 3.51 -8.92 -0.71
C ASN A 726 2.13 -9.56 -0.97
N ARG A 727 1.12 -9.27 -0.13
CA ARG A 727 -0.19 -9.92 -0.20
C ARG A 727 -0.97 -9.72 -1.51
N HIS A 728 -0.53 -8.78 -2.34
CA HIS A 728 -1.11 -8.48 -3.64
C HIS A 728 -0.55 -9.30 -4.80
N LEU A 729 0.55 -10.02 -4.55
CA LEU A 729 1.34 -10.69 -5.58
C LEU A 729 1.56 -12.16 -5.26
N CYS A 730 0.94 -12.69 -4.21
CA CYS A 730 1.24 -14.01 -3.66
C CYS A 730 -0.05 -14.81 -3.48
N ASP A 731 0.04 -16.11 -3.69
CA ASP A 731 -1.07 -17.05 -3.59
C ASP A 731 -1.61 -17.11 -2.15
N LEU A 732 -2.84 -16.65 -1.97
CA LEU A 732 -3.55 -16.69 -0.69
C LEU A 732 -3.82 -18.15 -0.32
N THR A 733 -3.04 -18.72 0.60
CA THR A 733 -3.19 -20.12 1.04
C THR A 733 -3.18 -21.15 -0.12
N GLY A 734 -2.47 -20.83 -1.21
CA GLY A 734 -2.38 -21.69 -2.40
C GLY A 734 -3.44 -21.44 -3.48
N LEU A 735 -4.35 -20.47 -3.26
CA LEU A 735 -5.27 -19.97 -4.30
C LEU A 735 -4.46 -19.21 -5.35
N VAL A 736 -4.69 -19.52 -6.62
CA VAL A 736 -3.84 -19.05 -7.72
C VAL A 736 -4.13 -17.58 -8.00
N ASP A 737 -3.18 -16.70 -7.68
CA ASP A 737 -3.36 -15.25 -7.68
C ASP A 737 -3.33 -14.65 -9.11
N LEU A 738 -4.42 -14.02 -9.53
CA LEU A 738 -4.55 -13.36 -10.84
C LEU A 738 -3.68 -12.11 -10.90
N ASP A 739 -3.04 -11.85 -12.04
CA ASP A 739 -2.32 -10.59 -12.29
C ASP A 739 -3.36 -9.48 -12.58
N THR A 740 -3.98 -8.95 -11.54
CA THR A 740 -5.10 -7.99 -11.65
C THR A 740 -4.68 -6.64 -12.22
N GLU A 741 -3.38 -6.37 -12.32
CA GLU A 741 -2.75 -5.19 -12.88
C GLU A 741 -2.64 -5.31 -14.41
N ASN A 742 -2.71 -6.53 -14.93
CA ASN A 742 -2.73 -6.81 -16.35
C ASN A 742 -4.07 -6.41 -16.98
N VAL A 743 -4.00 -5.54 -17.99
CA VAL A 743 -5.17 -5.01 -18.71
C VAL A 743 -5.99 -6.12 -19.38
N ASP A 744 -5.36 -7.19 -19.87
CA ASP A 744 -6.08 -8.32 -20.46
C ASP A 744 -6.88 -9.07 -19.39
N VAL A 745 -6.30 -9.29 -18.20
CA VAL A 745 -7.00 -9.90 -17.05
C VAL A 745 -8.18 -9.02 -16.61
N GLN A 746 -7.95 -7.72 -16.45
CA GLN A 746 -9.01 -6.75 -16.11
C GLN A 746 -10.15 -6.78 -17.12
N ARG A 747 -9.83 -6.84 -18.42
CA ARG A 747 -10.84 -6.90 -19.49
C ARG A 747 -11.66 -8.19 -19.41
N GLN A 748 -11.04 -9.32 -19.11
CA GLN A 748 -11.76 -10.59 -18.93
C GLN A 748 -12.72 -10.52 -17.72
N LEU A 749 -12.24 -9.98 -16.59
CA LEU A 749 -13.06 -9.79 -15.38
C LEU A 749 -14.21 -8.80 -15.61
N GLN A 750 -13.97 -7.72 -16.36
CA GLN A 750 -15.02 -6.78 -16.77
C GLN A 750 -16.11 -7.44 -17.60
N LEU A 751 -15.79 -8.42 -18.46
CA LEU A 751 -16.82 -9.15 -19.21
C LEU A 751 -17.70 -10.01 -18.30
N PHE A 752 -17.12 -10.63 -17.26
CA PHE A 752 -17.89 -11.32 -16.22
C PHE A 752 -18.80 -10.34 -15.45
N LEU A 753 -18.26 -9.19 -15.02
CA LEU A 753 -19.04 -8.14 -14.34
C LEU A 753 -20.17 -7.61 -15.23
N LYS A 754 -19.91 -7.46 -16.54
CA LYS A 754 -20.93 -7.10 -17.53
C LYS A 754 -22.03 -8.15 -17.63
N ALA A 755 -21.68 -9.44 -17.64
CA ALA A 755 -22.66 -10.52 -17.66
C ALA A 755 -23.57 -10.48 -16.42
N LEU A 756 -23.01 -10.29 -15.22
CA LEU A 756 -23.80 -10.09 -14.00
C LEU A 756 -24.71 -8.86 -14.08
N TYR A 757 -24.17 -7.73 -14.54
CA TYR A 757 -24.93 -6.49 -14.66
C TYR A 757 -26.07 -6.62 -15.67
N GLU A 758 -25.83 -7.27 -16.81
CA GLU A 758 -26.85 -7.61 -17.81
C GLU A 758 -27.89 -8.60 -17.31
N VAL A 759 -27.60 -9.42 -16.30
CA VAL A 759 -28.59 -10.28 -15.62
C VAL A 759 -29.38 -9.51 -14.55
N GLY A 760 -29.02 -8.26 -14.25
CA GLY A 760 -29.77 -7.38 -13.34
C GLY A 760 -29.15 -7.21 -11.97
N VAL A 761 -27.93 -7.71 -11.76
CA VAL A 761 -27.16 -7.54 -10.54
C VAL A 761 -26.67 -6.09 -10.45
N THR A 762 -27.01 -5.39 -9.36
CA THR A 762 -26.63 -3.98 -9.15
C THR A 762 -25.76 -3.77 -7.91
N MET A 763 -25.50 -4.82 -7.12
CA MET A 763 -24.66 -4.75 -5.93
C MET A 763 -23.61 -5.85 -5.91
N LEU A 764 -22.43 -5.56 -5.36
CA LEU A 764 -21.32 -6.51 -5.29
C LEU A 764 -20.70 -6.56 -3.88
N ARG A 765 -20.35 -7.76 -3.44
CA ARG A 765 -19.36 -7.99 -2.37
C ARG A 765 -18.10 -8.53 -3.03
N LEU A 766 -17.00 -7.79 -2.91
CA LEU A 766 -15.72 -8.20 -3.46
C LEU A 766 -14.98 -9.07 -2.44
N ASP A 767 -14.84 -10.35 -2.77
CA ASP A 767 -14.05 -11.31 -2.00
C ASP A 767 -12.57 -10.95 -2.02
N ALA A 768 -11.89 -11.20 -0.89
CA ALA A 768 -10.45 -11.06 -0.75
C ALA A 768 -9.92 -9.71 -1.28
N ALA A 769 -10.72 -8.63 -1.21
CA ALA A 769 -10.38 -7.36 -1.83
C ALA A 769 -9.08 -6.75 -1.28
N MET A 770 -8.73 -7.05 -0.04
CA MET A 770 -7.44 -6.67 0.55
C MET A 770 -6.20 -7.27 -0.13
N HIS A 771 -6.38 -8.31 -0.95
CA HIS A 771 -5.35 -8.97 -1.74
C HIS A 771 -5.26 -8.42 -3.17
N MET A 772 -6.11 -7.46 -3.58
CA MET A 772 -5.95 -6.74 -4.84
C MET A 772 -5.53 -5.29 -4.57
N TYR A 773 -4.83 -4.67 -5.52
CA TYR A 773 -4.59 -3.23 -5.44
C TYR A 773 -5.92 -2.48 -5.63
N PRO A 774 -6.24 -1.47 -4.79
CA PRO A 774 -7.45 -0.66 -4.96
C PRO A 774 -7.57 -0.06 -6.38
N GLU A 775 -6.45 0.31 -6.99
CA GLU A 775 -6.38 0.79 -8.36
C GLU A 775 -6.92 -0.23 -9.37
N SER A 776 -6.50 -1.50 -9.26
CA SER A 776 -7.00 -2.58 -10.12
C SER A 776 -8.50 -2.81 -9.93
N ILE A 777 -8.98 -2.77 -8.68
CA ILE A 777 -10.43 -2.86 -8.39
C ILE A 777 -11.19 -1.70 -9.05
N ALA A 778 -10.68 -0.47 -8.92
CA ALA A 778 -11.28 0.71 -9.51
C ALA A 778 -11.42 0.59 -11.03
N GLU A 779 -10.36 0.18 -11.73
CA GLU A 779 -10.37 0.00 -13.19
C GLU A 779 -11.35 -1.10 -13.63
N MET A 780 -11.42 -2.22 -12.89
CA MET A 780 -12.39 -3.30 -13.19
C MET A 780 -13.85 -2.85 -13.03
N LEU A 781 -14.14 -1.97 -12.08
CA LEU A 781 -15.51 -1.52 -11.79
C LEU A 781 -15.93 -0.28 -12.60
N GLU A 782 -14.99 0.49 -13.13
CA GLU A 782 -15.23 1.78 -13.77
C GLU A 782 -16.32 1.80 -14.85
N PRO A 783 -16.44 0.78 -15.71
CA PRO A 783 -17.47 0.79 -16.75
C PRO A 783 -18.91 0.69 -16.21
N PHE A 784 -19.11 0.30 -14.95
CA PHE A 784 -20.41 -0.12 -14.43
C PHE A 784 -20.97 0.82 -13.36
N PRO A 785 -22.21 1.31 -13.52
CA PRO A 785 -22.91 2.04 -12.46
C PRO A 785 -23.55 1.04 -11.47
N PHE A 786 -22.72 0.41 -10.64
CA PHE A 786 -23.20 -0.39 -9.51
C PHE A 786 -23.78 0.50 -8.41
N GLU A 787 -24.93 0.10 -7.85
CA GLU A 787 -25.63 0.83 -6.78
C GLU A 787 -24.86 0.78 -5.46
N TYR A 788 -24.28 -0.38 -5.14
CA TYR A 788 -23.52 -0.59 -3.92
C TYR A 788 -22.38 -1.59 -4.15
N VAL A 789 -21.18 -1.24 -3.69
CA VAL A 789 -20.02 -2.13 -3.70
C VAL A 789 -19.44 -2.14 -2.30
N VAL A 790 -19.28 -3.33 -1.73
CA VAL A 790 -18.56 -3.55 -0.48
C VAL A 790 -17.32 -4.38 -0.74
N GLN A 791 -16.20 -3.97 -0.15
CA GLN A 791 -14.93 -4.67 -0.25
C GLN A 791 -14.64 -5.38 1.07
N GLU A 792 -14.27 -6.66 0.99
CA GLU A 792 -13.76 -7.36 2.17
C GLU A 792 -12.34 -6.89 2.51
N PHE A 793 -12.23 -6.20 3.64
CA PHE A 793 -10.97 -5.72 4.19
C PHE A 793 -10.91 -5.97 5.69
N TYR A 794 -9.81 -6.57 6.15
CA TYR A 794 -9.60 -6.86 7.57
C TYR A 794 -8.92 -5.66 8.29
N PRO A 795 -9.55 -5.06 9.33
CA PRO A 795 -9.10 -3.83 9.98
C PRO A 795 -7.67 -3.82 10.53
N PRO A 796 -7.13 -4.90 11.14
CA PRO A 796 -5.78 -4.89 11.70
C PRO A 796 -4.67 -4.54 10.71
N VAL A 797 -4.84 -4.87 9.42
CA VAL A 797 -3.86 -4.54 8.36
C VAL A 797 -3.92 -3.06 8.00
N LEU A 798 -5.14 -2.53 7.88
CA LEU A 798 -5.38 -1.17 7.44
C LEU A 798 -4.97 -0.11 8.48
N LYS A 799 -4.86 -0.48 9.77
CA LYS A 799 -4.31 0.40 10.81
C LYS A 799 -2.92 0.93 10.47
N PHE A 800 -2.14 0.18 9.70
CA PHE A 800 -0.78 0.55 9.28
C PHE A 800 -0.70 1.01 7.82
N GLU A 801 -1.82 1.02 7.10
CA GLU A 801 -1.90 1.32 5.66
C GLU A 801 -3.00 2.34 5.33
N HIS A 802 -2.84 3.55 5.87
CA HIS A 802 -3.81 4.63 5.73
C HIS A 802 -4.09 5.01 4.27
N GLU A 803 -3.10 4.90 3.38
CA GLU A 803 -3.24 5.20 1.95
C GLU A 803 -4.12 4.17 1.23
N THR A 804 -3.84 2.87 1.40
CA THR A 804 -4.66 1.78 0.86
C THR A 804 -6.11 1.92 1.30
N MET A 805 -6.34 2.21 2.59
CA MET A 805 -7.66 2.47 3.13
C MET A 805 -8.34 3.67 2.46
N THR A 806 -7.64 4.81 2.34
CA THR A 806 -8.17 6.03 1.74
C THR A 806 -8.60 5.82 0.28
N LYS A 807 -7.85 5.00 -0.46
CA LYS A 807 -8.18 4.61 -1.84
C LYS A 807 -9.38 3.65 -1.88
N ALA A 808 -9.39 2.63 -1.03
CA ALA A 808 -10.47 1.65 -0.98
C ALA A 808 -11.84 2.29 -0.63
N ILE A 809 -11.90 3.20 0.33
CA ILE A 809 -13.16 3.89 0.70
C ILE A 809 -13.70 4.84 -0.40
N GLN A 810 -12.87 5.21 -1.39
CA GLN A 810 -13.33 5.94 -2.58
C GLN A 810 -14.11 5.00 -3.51
N ILE A 811 -13.69 3.73 -3.61
CA ILE A 811 -14.27 2.70 -4.49
C ILE A 811 -15.58 2.13 -3.95
N GLY A 812 -15.77 2.06 -2.64
CA GLY A 812 -16.94 1.43 -2.04
C GLY A 812 -16.88 1.43 -0.51
N SER A 813 -17.89 0.81 0.10
CA SER A 813 -17.88 0.59 1.55
C SER A 813 -16.93 -0.56 1.90
N LEU A 814 -16.44 -0.59 3.15
CA LEU A 814 -15.58 -1.64 3.67
C LEU A 814 -16.33 -2.47 4.71
N THR A 815 -15.99 -3.75 4.83
CA THR A 815 -16.50 -4.62 5.89
C THR A 815 -15.98 -4.19 7.27
N SER A 816 -16.86 -3.77 8.16
CA SER A 816 -16.51 -3.45 9.54
C SER A 816 -16.48 -4.72 10.38
N PHE A 817 -15.35 -5.43 10.37
CA PHE A 817 -15.19 -6.65 11.15
C PHE A 817 -15.14 -6.40 12.66
N ASP A 818 -14.88 -5.19 13.13
CA ASP A 818 -14.75 -4.95 14.57
C ASP A 818 -16.12 -4.82 15.26
N ILE A 819 -17.15 -4.30 14.58
CA ILE A 819 -18.42 -3.92 15.21
C ILE A 819 -19.14 -5.07 15.94
N GLY A 820 -19.15 -6.27 15.36
CA GLY A 820 -19.74 -7.44 16.00
C GLY A 820 -18.99 -7.85 17.28
N GLN A 821 -17.67 -7.70 17.30
CA GLN A 821 -16.85 -7.92 18.48
C GLN A 821 -17.12 -6.85 19.54
N GLN A 822 -17.26 -5.57 19.17
CA GLN A 822 -17.60 -4.50 20.10
C GLN A 822 -18.94 -4.76 20.80
N ILE A 823 -19.97 -5.15 20.03
CA ILE A 823 -21.29 -5.48 20.57
C ILE A 823 -21.21 -6.70 21.48
N ALA A 824 -20.53 -7.77 21.05
CA ALA A 824 -20.39 -8.99 21.84
C ALA A 824 -19.68 -8.73 23.18
N GLN A 825 -18.65 -7.88 23.20
CA GLN A 825 -17.93 -7.52 24.41
C GLN A 825 -18.78 -6.79 25.46
N VAL A 826 -19.86 -6.14 25.04
CA VAL A 826 -20.83 -5.48 25.92
C VAL A 826 -21.94 -6.45 26.35
N ILE A 827 -22.43 -7.27 25.43
CA ILE A 827 -23.61 -8.11 25.70
C ILE A 827 -23.22 -9.43 26.38
N PHE A 828 -22.11 -10.06 26.04
CA PHE A 828 -21.86 -11.48 26.35
C PHE A 828 -20.96 -11.63 27.59
N ASP A 829 -21.38 -12.50 28.51
CA ASP A 829 -20.56 -12.83 29.68
C ASP A 829 -19.20 -13.39 29.28
N SER A 830 -18.16 -13.03 30.05
CA SER A 830 -16.79 -13.46 29.76
C SER A 830 -16.21 -14.32 30.87
N TRP A 831 -15.49 -15.37 30.48
CA TRP A 831 -14.76 -16.22 31.42
C TRP A 831 -13.43 -15.60 31.79
N ASP A 832 -13.22 -15.36 33.08
CA ASP A 832 -11.95 -14.91 33.64
C ASP A 832 -11.11 -16.14 33.98
N SER A 833 -10.07 -16.40 33.18
CA SER A 833 -9.21 -17.57 33.37
C SER A 833 -8.38 -17.48 34.66
N SER A 834 -8.03 -16.26 35.08
CA SER A 834 -7.24 -15.99 36.28
C SER A 834 -8.08 -16.15 37.54
N ALA A 835 -9.30 -15.60 37.54
CA ALA A 835 -10.24 -15.72 38.66
C ALA A 835 -11.02 -17.05 38.66
N LYS A 836 -10.96 -17.83 37.57
CA LYS A 836 -11.75 -19.04 37.32
C LYS A 836 -13.25 -18.80 37.57
N ALA A 837 -13.75 -17.65 37.12
CA ALA A 837 -15.11 -17.20 37.39
C ALA A 837 -15.71 -16.48 36.19
N TRP A 838 -17.04 -16.48 36.15
CA TRP A 838 -17.82 -15.71 35.18
C TRP A 838 -17.86 -14.23 35.54
N ARG A 839 -17.58 -13.36 34.58
CA ARG A 839 -17.79 -11.91 34.71
C ARG A 839 -19.14 -11.53 34.13
N ASN A 840 -20.04 -11.09 35.01
CA ASN A 840 -21.36 -10.58 34.64
C ASN A 840 -21.24 -9.27 33.83
N ARG A 841 -21.90 -9.22 32.68
CA ARG A 841 -21.93 -8.02 31.82
C ARG A 841 -23.13 -7.09 31.99
N SER A 842 -24.06 -7.37 32.90
CA SER A 842 -25.21 -6.50 33.17
C SER A 842 -24.82 -5.03 33.43
N ALA A 843 -23.82 -4.78 34.28
CA ALA A 843 -23.35 -3.41 34.56
C ALA A 843 -22.61 -2.73 33.40
N TYR A 844 -22.14 -3.51 32.43
CA TYR A 844 -21.45 -3.01 31.23
C TYR A 844 -22.42 -2.74 30.08
N PHE A 845 -23.69 -3.18 30.18
CA PHE A 845 -24.68 -3.09 29.12
C PHE A 845 -24.93 -1.65 28.65
N LYS A 846 -24.78 -0.66 29.55
CA LYS A 846 -24.79 0.79 29.22
C LYS A 846 -23.78 1.20 28.15
N GLY A 847 -22.73 0.42 27.93
CA GLY A 847 -21.74 0.62 26.86
C GLY A 847 -22.33 0.55 25.45
N LEU A 848 -23.52 -0.05 25.27
CA LEU A 848 -24.23 -0.03 23.99
C LEU A 848 -24.50 1.41 23.49
N LEU A 849 -24.77 2.34 24.41
CA LEU A 849 -25.01 3.74 24.08
C LEU A 849 -23.77 4.48 23.57
N GLN A 850 -22.58 3.87 23.72
CA GLN A 850 -21.29 4.46 23.34
C GLN A 850 -20.75 3.90 22.02
N ILE A 851 -21.37 2.85 21.46
CA ILE A 851 -20.93 2.22 20.21
C ILE A 851 -20.93 3.24 19.07
N GLY A 852 -19.75 3.47 18.48
CA GLY A 852 -19.58 4.37 17.34
C GLY A 852 -19.41 5.86 17.67
N GLN A 853 -19.32 6.24 18.95
CA GLN A 853 -19.03 7.62 19.37
C GLN A 853 -17.51 7.90 19.41
N ASN A 854 -17.10 9.15 19.14
CA ASN A 854 -15.68 9.57 19.17
C ASN A 854 -15.07 9.32 20.56
N SER A 855 -14.18 8.33 20.66
CA SER A 855 -13.52 8.00 21.92
C SER A 855 -12.27 8.87 22.15
N PRO A 856 -11.95 9.26 23.40
CA PRO A 856 -10.67 9.89 23.73
C PRO A 856 -9.48 8.93 23.46
N PRO A 857 -8.24 9.45 23.32
CA PRO A 857 -7.05 8.67 22.95
C PRO A 857 -6.72 7.48 23.86
N ASP A 858 -7.21 7.48 25.10
CA ASP A 858 -6.91 6.47 26.14
C ASP A 858 -8.13 5.63 26.53
N CYS A 859 -8.99 5.26 25.57
CA CYS A 859 -10.14 4.41 25.87
C CYS A 859 -9.68 2.98 26.20
N GLN A 860 -9.85 2.58 27.46
CA GLN A 860 -9.44 1.27 27.97
C GLN A 860 -10.39 0.12 27.58
N TYR A 861 -11.52 0.38 26.93
CA TYR A 861 -12.44 -0.65 26.44
C TYR A 861 -12.49 -0.65 24.91
N ALA A 862 -12.69 -1.81 24.30
CA ALA A 862 -12.81 -2.00 22.85
C ALA A 862 -14.13 -1.45 22.24
N VAL A 863 -14.67 -0.36 22.80
CA VAL A 863 -15.76 0.47 22.25
C VAL A 863 -15.20 1.57 21.32
N CYS A 864 -13.89 1.52 21.03
CA CYS A 864 -13.22 2.44 20.13
C CYS A 864 -13.85 2.40 18.73
N GLY A 865 -14.17 3.57 18.17
CA GLY A 865 -14.82 3.70 16.87
C GLY A 865 -14.14 2.89 15.75
N SER A 866 -14.92 2.54 14.73
CA SER A 866 -14.37 1.95 13.50
C SER A 866 -13.26 2.84 12.94
N PRO A 867 -12.15 2.29 12.40
CA PRO A 867 -11.15 3.08 11.68
C PRO A 867 -11.74 3.76 10.43
N TYR A 868 -12.93 3.35 10.00
CA TYR A 868 -13.63 3.87 8.84
C TYR A 868 -14.75 4.84 9.25
N PRO A 869 -15.07 5.83 8.41
CA PRO A 869 -16.28 6.61 8.57
C PRO A 869 -17.51 5.68 8.62
N PRO A 870 -18.48 5.91 9.53
CA PRO A 870 -19.69 5.08 9.63
C PRO A 870 -20.39 4.94 8.28
N GLU A 871 -20.42 6.01 7.51
CA GLU A 871 -21.02 6.10 6.18
C GLU A 871 -20.25 5.38 5.06
N LYS A 872 -19.17 4.67 5.40
CA LYS A 872 -18.36 3.83 4.51
C LYS A 872 -18.22 2.39 5.02
N SER A 873 -19.11 1.99 5.93
CA SER A 873 -18.98 0.72 6.64
C SER A 873 -20.20 -0.19 6.42
N LEU A 874 -19.95 -1.42 5.97
CA LEU A 874 -20.90 -2.51 6.09
C LEU A 874 -20.72 -3.17 7.45
N MET A 875 -21.72 -3.08 8.30
CA MET A 875 -21.71 -3.69 9.62
C MET A 875 -22.41 -5.03 9.62
N PHE A 876 -21.92 -5.94 10.46
CA PHE A 876 -22.50 -7.23 10.73
C PHE A 876 -21.98 -7.73 12.08
N LEU A 877 -22.74 -8.60 12.72
CA LEU A 877 -22.27 -9.27 13.94
C LEU A 877 -21.23 -10.32 13.60
N ASP A 878 -21.51 -11.09 12.56
CA ASP A 878 -20.69 -12.15 12.03
C ASP A 878 -20.87 -12.29 10.52
N ASN A 879 -19.99 -13.07 9.91
CA ASN A 879 -20.09 -13.51 8.54
C ASN A 879 -19.87 -15.02 8.49
N HIS A 880 -19.88 -15.57 7.27
CA HIS A 880 -19.71 -17.00 7.05
C HIS A 880 -18.33 -17.52 7.50
N ASP A 881 -17.27 -16.70 7.46
CA ASP A 881 -15.93 -17.05 7.96
C ASP A 881 -15.84 -17.02 9.49
N GLN A 882 -16.13 -15.87 10.10
CA GLN A 882 -15.90 -15.60 11.52
C GLN A 882 -16.72 -16.53 12.41
N GLN A 883 -17.92 -16.92 11.96
CA GLN A 883 -18.73 -17.86 12.71
C GLN A 883 -18.12 -19.27 12.79
N ARG A 884 -17.16 -19.60 11.91
CA ARG A 884 -16.48 -20.91 11.83
C ARG A 884 -15.04 -20.87 12.35
N GLN A 885 -14.27 -19.82 12.10
CA GLN A 885 -12.82 -19.75 12.43
C GLN A 885 -12.47 -20.04 13.89
N ARG A 886 -13.35 -19.70 14.84
CA ARG A 886 -13.15 -19.94 16.28
C ARG A 886 -13.82 -21.23 16.77
N TRP A 887 -14.64 -21.88 15.94
CA TRP A 887 -15.25 -23.19 16.21
C TRP A 887 -14.41 -24.32 15.58
N LYS A 888 -13.20 -24.54 16.12
CA LYS A 888 -12.34 -25.68 15.73
C LYS A 888 -12.40 -26.79 16.78
N PRO A 889 -13.22 -27.84 16.61
CA PRO A 889 -13.26 -28.98 17.52
C PRO A 889 -12.02 -29.92 17.42
N GLU A 890 -11.17 -29.77 16.40
CA GLU A 890 -10.12 -30.74 16.03
C GLU A 890 -8.93 -30.89 17.00
N LYS A 891 -8.88 -30.15 18.12
CA LYS A 891 -7.81 -30.30 19.13
C LYS A 891 -8.20 -31.11 20.37
N GLY A 892 -9.18 -32.01 20.28
CA GLY A 892 -9.45 -33.03 21.32
C GLY A 892 -9.73 -32.49 22.73
N GLY A 893 -9.98 -31.19 22.87
CA GLY A 893 -10.56 -30.58 24.07
C GLY A 893 -12.06 -30.38 23.86
N PRO A 894 -12.83 -30.04 24.92
CA PRO A 894 -14.22 -29.63 24.74
C PRO A 894 -14.30 -28.50 23.70
N PRO A 895 -15.42 -28.39 22.95
CA PRO A 895 -15.57 -27.38 21.89
C PRO A 895 -15.12 -26.02 22.44
N PRO A 896 -14.34 -25.21 21.69
CA PRO A 896 -14.08 -23.83 22.10
C PRO A 896 -15.44 -23.17 22.28
N ASN A 897 -15.73 -22.99 23.56
CA ASN A 897 -17.03 -22.79 24.15
C ASN A 897 -17.66 -21.49 23.57
N PRO A 898 -18.99 -21.31 23.49
CA PRO A 898 -19.68 -20.04 23.15
C PRO A 898 -19.36 -18.86 24.11
N LEU A 899 -18.10 -18.71 24.51
CA LEU A 899 -17.65 -17.89 25.63
C LEU A 899 -16.61 -16.90 25.16
N CYS A 900 -16.83 -15.63 25.50
CA CYS A 900 -15.78 -14.63 25.43
C CYS A 900 -14.71 -14.96 26.49
N GLN A 901 -13.47 -15.21 26.08
CA GLN A 901 -12.37 -15.40 27.04
C GLN A 901 -11.75 -14.05 27.42
N TRP A 902 -11.58 -13.81 28.72
CA TRP A 902 -10.85 -12.67 29.24
C TRP A 902 -9.45 -13.11 29.67
N ASP A 903 -8.43 -12.41 29.18
CA ASP A 903 -7.01 -12.78 29.30
C ASP A 903 -6.26 -12.04 30.42
N GLY A 904 -6.97 -11.26 31.26
CA GLY A 904 -6.34 -10.47 32.32
C GLY A 904 -5.96 -9.05 31.91
N THR A 905 -5.96 -8.74 30.61
CA THR A 905 -5.78 -7.38 30.10
C THR A 905 -7.15 -6.74 29.86
N ASN A 906 -7.24 -5.41 29.72
CA ASN A 906 -8.53 -4.77 29.43
C ASN A 906 -9.13 -5.18 28.06
N THR A 907 -8.49 -6.09 27.31
CA THR A 907 -9.06 -6.69 26.11
C THR A 907 -9.75 -8.01 26.43
N ILE A 908 -11.04 -8.09 26.10
CA ILE A 908 -11.76 -9.36 25.97
C ILE A 908 -11.24 -9.97 24.65
N GLY A 909 -10.55 -11.10 24.70
CA GLY A 909 -10.03 -11.78 23.51
C GLY A 909 -11.14 -12.00 22.47
N ASP A 910 -10.81 -11.97 21.16
CA ASP A 910 -11.77 -11.84 20.05
C ASP A 910 -13.09 -12.61 20.22
N CYS A 911 -14.05 -11.99 20.89
CA CYS A 911 -15.36 -12.57 21.08
C CYS A 911 -16.15 -12.34 19.79
N ARG A 912 -16.61 -13.43 19.17
CA ARG A 912 -17.33 -13.39 17.90
C ARG A 912 -18.76 -13.91 18.12
N PRO A 913 -19.78 -13.07 17.96
CA PRO A 913 -21.17 -13.47 18.15
C PRO A 913 -21.60 -14.43 17.03
N ILE A 914 -22.32 -15.50 17.34
CA ILE A 914 -22.90 -16.45 16.38
C ILE A 914 -24.26 -16.95 16.86
N TYR A 915 -25.07 -17.54 15.98
CA TYR A 915 -26.41 -18.04 16.30
C TYR A 915 -26.46 -18.99 17.51
N LYS A 916 -25.40 -19.77 17.77
CA LYS A 916 -25.30 -20.69 18.92
C LYS A 916 -25.35 -20.00 20.29
N HIS A 917 -25.11 -18.68 20.36
CA HIS A 917 -25.30 -17.92 21.59
C HIS A 917 -26.79 -17.62 21.89
N GLY A 918 -27.71 -18.02 21.01
CA GLY A 918 -29.15 -18.01 21.26
C GLY A 918 -29.72 -16.60 21.38
N LEU A 919 -30.49 -16.35 22.44
CA LEU A 919 -31.16 -15.07 22.64
C LEU A 919 -30.19 -13.88 22.78
N GLU A 920 -28.96 -14.08 23.25
CA GLU A 920 -27.94 -13.02 23.33
C GLU A 920 -27.50 -12.57 21.92
N TYR A 921 -27.34 -13.52 20.98
CA TYR A 921 -27.08 -13.21 19.58
C TYR A 921 -28.28 -12.53 18.91
N HIS A 922 -29.50 -12.99 19.20
CA HIS A 922 -30.72 -12.36 18.71
C HIS A 922 -30.90 -10.92 19.25
N LEU A 923 -30.58 -10.68 20.52
CA LEU A 923 -30.56 -9.36 21.13
C LEU A 923 -29.54 -8.44 20.44
N ALA A 924 -28.32 -8.96 20.19
CA ALA A 924 -27.29 -8.23 19.46
C ALA A 924 -27.74 -7.85 18.04
N GLN A 925 -28.44 -8.73 17.32
CA GLN A 925 -28.93 -8.45 15.97
C GLN A 925 -29.97 -7.35 15.97
N ARG A 926 -30.89 -7.41 16.94
CA ARG A 926 -31.93 -6.40 17.11
C ARG A 926 -31.34 -5.05 17.52
N PHE A 927 -30.34 -5.03 18.39
CA PHE A 927 -29.56 -3.82 18.68
C PHE A 927 -28.89 -3.26 17.42
N LEU A 928 -28.21 -4.09 16.62
CA LEU A 928 -27.54 -3.66 15.40
C LEU A 928 -28.51 -3.01 14.40
N LEU A 929 -29.74 -3.53 14.28
CA LEU A 929 -30.78 -2.92 13.45
C LEU A 929 -31.31 -1.61 14.03
N ALA A 930 -31.61 -1.59 15.33
CA ALA A 930 -32.16 -0.42 16.02
C ALA A 930 -31.18 0.75 16.14
N TRP A 931 -29.87 0.48 16.26
CA TRP A 931 -28.86 1.50 16.50
C TRP A 931 -28.61 2.33 15.23
N PRO A 932 -28.78 3.68 15.25
CA PRO A 932 -28.71 4.54 14.07
C PRO A 932 -27.26 4.86 13.65
N TYR A 933 -26.40 3.83 13.57
CA TYR A 933 -24.99 3.92 13.18
C TYR A 933 -24.74 3.13 11.90
N GLY A 934 -23.73 3.54 11.12
CA GLY A 934 -23.19 2.87 9.92
C GLY A 934 -24.07 2.85 8.66
N ASP A 935 -23.43 2.78 7.48
CA ASP A 935 -24.06 2.91 6.16
C ASP A 935 -25.00 1.75 5.80
N ALA A 936 -24.55 0.53 6.08
CA ALA A 936 -25.29 -0.69 5.78
C ALA A 936 -25.17 -1.71 6.92
N VAL A 937 -26.22 -2.50 7.11
CA VAL A 937 -26.24 -3.65 8.03
C VAL A 937 -26.48 -4.91 7.22
N ARG A 938 -25.71 -5.96 7.47
CA ARG A 938 -25.97 -7.30 6.93
C ARG A 938 -26.31 -8.27 8.06
N ILE A 939 -27.45 -8.90 7.93
CA ILE A 939 -27.90 -10.01 8.76
C ILE A 939 -27.37 -11.31 8.16
N MET A 940 -26.72 -12.14 8.95
CA MET A 940 -26.30 -13.47 8.53
C MET A 940 -27.54 -14.38 8.49
N SER A 941 -27.62 -15.28 7.51
CA SER A 941 -28.59 -16.38 7.50
C SER A 941 -27.82 -17.68 7.29
N SER A 942 -27.68 -18.45 8.35
CA SER A 942 -26.79 -19.60 8.47
C SER A 942 -27.52 -20.93 8.29
N PHE A 943 -26.74 -22.01 8.27
CA PHE A 943 -27.19 -23.38 8.51
C PHE A 943 -26.40 -23.96 9.69
N SER A 944 -26.94 -25.00 10.33
CA SER A 944 -26.25 -25.66 11.45
C SER A 944 -25.00 -26.40 10.99
N PHE A 945 -23.90 -26.23 11.72
CA PHE A 945 -22.62 -26.86 11.42
C PHE A 945 -21.92 -27.37 12.70
N SER A 946 -21.19 -28.47 12.55
CA SER A 946 -20.37 -29.09 13.60
C SER A 946 -18.87 -29.01 13.30
N ARG A 947 -18.49 -28.85 12.03
CA ARG A 947 -17.09 -28.72 11.56
C ARG A 947 -16.86 -27.45 10.74
N PHE A 948 -15.62 -26.97 10.71
CA PHE A 948 -15.24 -25.70 10.09
C PHE A 948 -15.57 -25.65 8.58
N ASP A 949 -15.31 -26.74 7.87
CA ASP A 949 -15.41 -26.85 6.42
C ASP A 949 -16.76 -27.44 5.96
N GLN A 950 -17.73 -27.65 6.85
CA GLN A 950 -18.98 -28.34 6.53
C GLN A 950 -19.77 -27.65 5.42
N GLY A 951 -20.20 -28.42 4.41
CA GLY A 951 -21.15 -27.96 3.41
C GLY A 951 -22.56 -27.68 3.97
N PRO A 952 -23.43 -27.06 3.16
CA PRO A 952 -24.81 -26.80 3.54
C PRO A 952 -25.63 -28.09 3.71
N PRO A 953 -26.80 -28.03 4.37
CA PRO A 953 -27.67 -29.18 4.54
C PRO A 953 -28.03 -29.79 3.19
N GLY A 954 -27.91 -31.11 3.04
CA GLY A 954 -28.14 -31.82 1.77
C GLY A 954 -26.88 -32.23 1.03
N VAL A 955 -25.75 -31.57 1.35
CA VAL A 955 -24.43 -31.98 0.88
C VAL A 955 -23.86 -33.03 1.82
N LYS A 956 -23.60 -34.23 1.29
CA LYS A 956 -23.03 -35.32 2.07
C LYS A 956 -21.51 -35.21 2.17
N VAL A 957 -20.98 -35.78 3.25
CA VAL A 957 -19.54 -35.93 3.42
C VAL A 957 -18.95 -36.71 2.26
N ASP A 958 -17.82 -36.22 1.73
CA ASP A 958 -17.13 -36.73 0.55
C ASP A 958 -17.91 -36.67 -0.78
N SER A 959 -19.09 -36.05 -0.83
CA SER A 959 -19.80 -35.85 -2.11
C SER A 959 -19.16 -34.74 -2.95
N LEU A 960 -19.30 -34.87 -4.28
CA LEU A 960 -18.64 -33.99 -5.25
C LEU A 960 -19.59 -32.96 -5.85
N HIS A 961 -20.87 -33.30 -5.93
CA HIS A 961 -21.86 -32.58 -6.73
C HIS A 961 -23.24 -32.60 -6.07
N ASP A 962 -23.29 -32.70 -4.74
CA ASP A 962 -24.56 -32.55 -4.02
C ASP A 962 -24.93 -31.06 -3.91
N MET A 963 -26.24 -30.81 -3.86
CA MET A 963 -26.81 -29.47 -3.67
C MET A 963 -27.56 -29.37 -2.33
N PRO A 964 -27.80 -28.15 -1.84
CA PRO A 964 -28.54 -27.95 -0.61
C PRO A 964 -29.96 -28.56 -0.64
N THR A 965 -30.47 -28.99 0.52
CA THR A 965 -31.80 -29.58 0.65
C THR A 965 -32.91 -28.58 0.35
N THR A 966 -34.01 -29.11 -0.20
CA THR A 966 -35.23 -28.36 -0.46
C THR A 966 -36.47 -29.12 0.00
N PRO A 967 -37.51 -28.43 0.51
CA PRO A 967 -37.57 -27.00 0.79
C PRO A 967 -36.62 -26.57 1.91
N VAL A 968 -36.26 -25.28 1.95
CA VAL A 968 -35.52 -24.70 3.08
C VAL A 968 -36.42 -24.74 4.31
N ASN A 969 -36.02 -25.54 5.32
CA ASN A 969 -36.76 -25.68 6.57
C ASN A 969 -36.04 -24.93 7.71
N CYS A 970 -36.64 -23.81 8.12
CA CYS A 970 -36.06 -22.87 9.07
C CYS A 970 -36.28 -23.27 10.52
N ARG A 971 -35.28 -23.02 11.37
CA ARG A 971 -35.38 -23.12 12.83
C ARG A 971 -36.29 -22.04 13.38
N ALA A 972 -36.93 -22.36 14.51
CA ALA A 972 -37.62 -21.35 15.30
C ALA A 972 -36.60 -20.39 15.95
N THR A 973 -37.08 -19.22 16.40
CA THR A 973 -36.29 -18.35 17.27
C THR A 973 -35.86 -19.11 18.53
N PRO A 974 -34.60 -19.02 18.95
CA PRO A 974 -34.14 -19.66 20.18
C PRO A 974 -34.87 -19.08 21.40
N ASP A 975 -35.07 -19.89 22.43
CA ASP A 975 -35.78 -19.54 23.67
C ASP A 975 -34.84 -19.30 24.87
N ARG A 976 -33.53 -19.49 24.69
CA ARG A 976 -32.51 -19.35 25.74
C ARG A 976 -31.14 -18.97 25.19
N SER A 977 -30.25 -18.56 26.10
CA SER A 977 -28.82 -18.32 25.84
C SER A 977 -27.92 -19.18 26.74
N PRO A 978 -26.92 -19.87 26.19
CA PRO A 978 -26.80 -20.23 24.76
C PRO A 978 -27.95 -21.17 24.35
N VAL A 979 -28.03 -21.50 23.05
CA VAL A 979 -29.03 -22.48 22.55
C VAL A 979 -28.85 -23.85 23.23
N SER A 980 -29.93 -24.63 23.32
CA SER A 980 -29.82 -26.02 23.80
C SER A 980 -29.15 -26.92 22.76
N THR A 981 -28.67 -28.08 23.21
CA THR A 981 -28.14 -29.11 22.30
C THR A 981 -29.21 -29.59 21.33
N GLU A 982 -30.45 -29.79 21.82
CA GLU A 982 -31.60 -30.19 20.99
C GLU A 982 -31.96 -29.13 19.95
N TYR A 983 -31.76 -27.85 20.28
CA TYR A 983 -31.77 -26.81 19.26
C TYR A 983 -30.65 -27.12 18.28
N ASP A 984 -29.37 -26.96 18.61
CA ASP A 984 -28.26 -27.04 17.62
C ASP A 984 -28.26 -28.31 16.74
N ASP A 985 -28.62 -29.47 17.31
CA ASP A 985 -28.68 -30.78 16.65
C ASP A 985 -29.97 -31.05 15.84
N ASP A 986 -30.88 -30.08 15.70
CA ASP A 986 -32.11 -30.23 14.88
C ASP A 986 -31.79 -30.46 13.39
N VAL A 987 -31.80 -31.73 12.99
CA VAL A 987 -31.59 -32.16 11.60
C VAL A 987 -32.82 -31.99 10.71
N VAL A 988 -34.02 -31.81 11.30
CA VAL A 988 -35.27 -31.61 10.56
C VAL A 988 -35.36 -30.18 10.04
N ARG A 989 -34.90 -29.21 10.85
CA ARG A 989 -34.78 -27.80 10.51
C ARG A 989 -33.31 -27.39 10.52
N PRO A 990 -32.53 -27.77 9.49
CA PRO A 990 -31.09 -27.54 9.53
C PRO A 990 -30.70 -26.09 9.19
N TRP A 991 -31.61 -25.29 8.62
CA TRP A 991 -31.38 -23.88 8.29
C TRP A 991 -31.73 -22.98 9.47
N VAL A 992 -30.84 -22.06 9.84
CA VAL A 992 -31.03 -21.21 11.02
C VAL A 992 -32.01 -20.07 10.77
N CYS A 993 -31.94 -19.45 9.59
CA CYS A 993 -32.86 -18.41 9.16
C CYS A 993 -32.99 -17.26 10.18
N GLU A 994 -31.86 -16.73 10.65
CA GLU A 994 -31.82 -15.68 11.66
C GLU A 994 -32.62 -14.43 11.26
N HIS A 995 -32.71 -14.16 9.95
CA HIS A 995 -33.52 -13.08 9.37
C HIS A 995 -35.04 -13.27 9.57
N ARG A 996 -35.50 -14.49 9.86
CA ARG A 996 -36.90 -14.85 10.16
C ARG A 996 -37.21 -14.91 11.66
N TRP A 997 -36.23 -14.70 12.53
CA TRP A 997 -36.50 -14.70 13.96
C TRP A 997 -37.46 -13.56 14.33
N THR A 998 -38.29 -13.79 15.35
CA THR A 998 -39.32 -12.84 15.80
C THR A 998 -38.76 -11.43 15.99
N GLY A 999 -39.47 -10.42 15.50
CA GLY A 999 -39.09 -9.02 15.61
C GLY A 999 -38.06 -8.53 14.58
N MET A 1000 -37.39 -9.42 13.83
CA MET A 1000 -36.39 -9.00 12.84
C MET A 1000 -37.01 -8.14 11.74
N SER A 1001 -38.15 -8.55 11.17
CA SER A 1001 -38.81 -7.75 10.14
C SER A 1001 -39.25 -6.38 10.66
N GLY A 1002 -39.77 -6.30 11.89
CA GLY A 1002 -40.16 -5.02 12.47
C GLY A 1002 -38.96 -4.10 12.70
N LEU A 1003 -37.79 -4.64 13.06
CA LEU A 1003 -36.58 -3.83 13.23
C LEU A 1003 -35.90 -3.45 11.92
N VAL A 1004 -36.03 -4.28 10.87
CA VAL A 1004 -35.71 -3.88 9.49
C VAL A 1004 -36.55 -2.64 9.13
N ARG A 1005 -37.83 -2.67 9.47
CA ARG A 1005 -38.78 -1.57 9.23
C ARG A 1005 -38.44 -0.31 10.01
N LEU A 1006 -38.14 -0.46 11.30
CA LEU A 1006 -37.67 0.62 12.17
C LEU A 1006 -36.45 1.29 11.54
N ARG A 1007 -35.42 0.51 11.20
CA ARG A 1007 -34.17 1.02 10.62
C ARG A 1007 -34.39 1.72 9.28
N ARG A 1008 -35.31 1.25 8.43
CA ARG A 1008 -35.66 1.94 7.18
C ARG A 1008 -36.23 3.32 7.42
N LEU A 1009 -37.03 3.49 8.48
CA LEU A 1009 -37.69 4.76 8.80
C LEU A 1009 -36.78 5.73 9.55
N THR A 1010 -35.87 5.21 10.38
CA THR A 1010 -34.92 6.03 11.12
C THR A 1010 -33.66 6.35 10.31
N GLY A 1011 -33.16 5.44 9.48
CA GLY A 1011 -31.88 5.66 8.78
C GLY A 1011 -30.73 5.92 9.75
N THR A 1012 -29.78 6.78 9.37
CA THR A 1012 -28.53 7.03 10.12
C THR A 1012 -28.34 8.50 10.55
N SER A 1013 -29.34 9.35 10.34
CA SER A 1013 -29.20 10.82 10.51
C SER A 1013 -29.82 11.36 11.81
N TYR A 1014 -30.53 10.53 12.57
CA TYR A 1014 -31.14 10.97 13.82
C TYR A 1014 -30.16 10.91 14.99
N THR A 1015 -30.28 11.89 15.88
CA THR A 1015 -29.58 11.93 17.15
C THR A 1015 -30.25 11.01 18.16
N VAL A 1016 -29.44 10.30 18.94
CA VAL A 1016 -29.91 9.51 20.08
C VAL A 1016 -30.21 10.46 21.25
N SER A 1017 -31.35 10.26 21.92
CA SER A 1017 -31.83 11.07 23.05
C SER A 1017 -32.66 10.22 24.03
N HIS A 1018 -33.24 10.82 25.08
CA HIS A 1018 -34.10 10.13 26.06
C HIS A 1018 -33.50 8.79 26.54
N THR A 1019 -32.22 8.82 26.89
CA THR A 1019 -31.45 7.61 27.21
C THR A 1019 -31.66 7.19 28.66
N PHE A 1020 -31.77 5.88 28.87
CA PHE A 1020 -31.77 5.25 30.19
C PHE A 1020 -30.80 4.07 30.20
N SER A 1021 -30.14 3.87 31.35
CA SER A 1021 -29.38 2.64 31.61
C SER A 1021 -29.23 2.40 33.10
N ASP A 1022 -29.16 1.15 33.51
CA ASP A 1022 -28.85 0.76 34.88
C ASP A 1022 -27.77 -0.35 34.92
N ASP A 1023 -27.40 -0.77 36.14
CA ASP A 1023 -26.44 -1.85 36.33
C ASP A 1023 -27.08 -3.26 36.32
N GLN A 1024 -28.40 -3.37 36.08
CA GLN A 1024 -29.13 -4.64 35.99
C GLN A 1024 -29.11 -5.23 34.56
N GLY A 1025 -28.68 -4.45 33.58
CA GLY A 1025 -28.62 -4.86 32.18
C GLY A 1025 -29.79 -4.31 31.36
N HIS A 1026 -30.28 -3.14 31.71
CA HIS A 1026 -31.30 -2.42 30.95
C HIS A 1026 -30.70 -1.21 30.23
N VAL A 1027 -31.11 -1.01 28.99
CA VAL A 1027 -30.78 0.18 28.18
C VAL A 1027 -32.02 0.60 27.41
N ALA A 1028 -32.32 1.89 27.36
CA ALA A 1028 -33.30 2.45 26.44
C ALA A 1028 -32.83 3.77 25.85
N PHE A 1029 -33.36 4.12 24.69
CA PHE A 1029 -33.05 5.36 23.99
C PHE A 1029 -34.12 5.72 22.96
N GLY A 1030 -34.34 7.03 22.81
CA GLY A 1030 -35.08 7.62 21.70
C GLY A 1030 -34.18 7.89 20.49
N ILE A 1031 -34.74 7.72 19.29
CA ILE A 1031 -34.10 8.06 18.01
C ILE A 1031 -34.87 9.25 17.43
N GLY A 1032 -34.29 10.44 17.56
CA GLY A 1032 -35.01 11.70 17.32
C GLY A 1032 -36.29 11.78 18.17
N ARG A 1033 -37.38 12.25 17.57
CA ARG A 1033 -38.74 12.21 18.15
C ARG A 1033 -39.67 11.27 17.38
N VAL A 1034 -39.09 10.27 16.72
CA VAL A 1034 -39.82 9.39 15.78
C VAL A 1034 -39.81 7.93 16.20
N ALA A 1035 -38.82 7.49 16.99
CA ALA A 1035 -38.76 6.14 17.52
C ALA A 1035 -38.22 6.07 18.96
N PHE A 1036 -38.57 5.00 19.65
CA PHE A 1036 -38.05 4.64 20.96
C PHE A 1036 -37.74 3.14 21.02
N VAL A 1037 -36.62 2.80 21.67
CA VAL A 1037 -36.12 1.41 21.78
C VAL A 1037 -35.70 1.14 23.22
N ALA A 1038 -36.08 -0.01 23.75
CA ALA A 1038 -35.62 -0.51 25.05
C ALA A 1038 -35.15 -1.97 24.94
N LEU A 1039 -34.06 -2.31 25.61
CA LEU A 1039 -33.41 -3.61 25.58
C LEU A 1039 -33.17 -4.12 27.00
N ASN A 1040 -33.44 -5.40 27.22
CA ASN A 1040 -33.13 -6.13 28.45
C ASN A 1040 -32.11 -7.22 28.12
N ARG A 1041 -30.93 -7.23 28.77
CA ARG A 1041 -29.86 -8.20 28.50
C ARG A 1041 -30.31 -9.66 28.70
N GLY A 1042 -31.15 -9.91 29.71
CA GLY A 1042 -31.62 -11.24 30.06
C GLY A 1042 -30.64 -12.09 30.87
N PHE A 1043 -30.84 -13.41 30.82
CA PHE A 1043 -30.11 -14.41 31.59
C PHE A 1043 -29.31 -15.36 30.69
N ASN A 1044 -28.04 -15.56 31.01
CA ASN A 1044 -27.21 -16.59 30.40
C ASN A 1044 -27.19 -17.84 31.30
N TRP A 1045 -27.74 -18.94 30.79
CA TRP A 1045 -27.92 -20.19 31.53
C TRP A 1045 -26.62 -20.95 31.77
N MET A 1046 -25.62 -20.75 30.92
CA MET A 1046 -24.31 -21.39 31.07
C MET A 1046 -23.46 -20.64 32.09
N ALA A 1047 -23.41 -19.31 32.01
CA ALA A 1047 -22.66 -18.47 32.94
C ALA A 1047 -23.37 -18.29 34.29
N LYS A 1048 -24.69 -18.54 34.33
CA LYS A 1048 -25.59 -18.23 35.45
C LYS A 1048 -25.52 -16.76 35.86
N GLN A 1049 -25.46 -15.87 34.87
CA GLN A 1049 -25.35 -14.41 35.05
C GLN A 1049 -26.53 -13.70 34.40
N GLY A 1050 -26.78 -12.46 34.86
CA GLY A 1050 -27.91 -11.64 34.40
C GLY A 1050 -29.21 -11.93 35.15
N SER A 1051 -30.33 -11.51 34.56
CA SER A 1051 -31.67 -11.61 35.18
C SER A 1051 -32.64 -12.30 34.24
N ASN A 1052 -33.41 -13.25 34.77
CA ASN A 1052 -34.51 -13.88 34.02
C ASN A 1052 -35.87 -13.21 34.32
N LYS A 1053 -35.86 -11.93 34.71
CA LYS A 1053 -37.07 -11.15 34.97
C LYS A 1053 -37.33 -10.16 33.84
N SER A 1054 -38.61 -9.95 33.54
CA SER A 1054 -39.03 -8.85 32.69
C SER A 1054 -38.72 -7.52 33.36
N TRP A 1055 -38.39 -6.52 32.54
CA TRP A 1055 -38.17 -5.15 32.95
C TRP A 1055 -39.44 -4.35 32.73
N ASP A 1056 -40.00 -3.81 33.80
CA ASP A 1056 -41.14 -2.88 33.74
C ASP A 1056 -40.67 -1.50 33.26
N LEU A 1057 -41.31 -1.00 32.20
CA LEU A 1057 -40.98 0.29 31.59
C LEU A 1057 -41.94 1.40 32.00
N VAL A 1058 -42.94 1.13 32.83
CA VAL A 1058 -43.93 2.13 33.24
C VAL A 1058 -43.23 3.35 33.87
N GLY A 1059 -43.58 4.53 33.38
CA GLY A 1059 -43.01 5.81 33.81
C GLY A 1059 -41.71 6.21 33.13
N LEU A 1060 -41.16 5.40 32.22
CA LEU A 1060 -39.98 5.76 31.44
C LEU A 1060 -40.34 6.75 30.32
N ASP A 1061 -39.57 7.82 30.17
CA ASP A 1061 -39.77 8.83 29.13
C ASP A 1061 -39.30 8.32 27.76
N SER A 1062 -40.25 8.23 26.82
CA SER A 1062 -39.99 7.79 25.45
C SER A 1062 -39.59 8.94 24.51
N GLY A 1063 -39.92 10.18 24.86
CA GLY A 1063 -39.80 11.34 23.96
C GLY A 1063 -40.76 11.33 22.77
N LEU A 1064 -41.68 10.35 22.68
CA LEU A 1064 -42.66 10.23 21.60
C LEU A 1064 -43.98 10.94 21.95
N PRO A 1065 -44.77 11.35 20.93
CA PRO A 1065 -46.11 11.88 21.14
C PRO A 1065 -47.04 10.88 21.84
N HIS A 1066 -48.07 11.40 22.51
CA HIS A 1066 -49.15 10.60 23.05
C HIS A 1066 -49.79 9.69 21.98
N GLY A 1067 -50.04 8.43 22.34
CA GLY A 1067 -50.74 7.50 21.47
C GLY A 1067 -50.49 6.03 21.78
N VAL A 1068 -51.13 5.17 20.98
CA VAL A 1068 -50.93 3.71 21.00
C VAL A 1068 -50.05 3.32 19.82
N TYR A 1069 -48.99 2.59 20.09
CA TYR A 1069 -47.99 2.18 19.12
C TYR A 1069 -47.88 0.68 19.05
N CYS A 1070 -47.50 0.15 17.89
CA CYS A 1070 -47.15 -1.25 17.76
C CYS A 1070 -45.71 -1.52 18.16
N ASP A 1071 -45.51 -2.56 18.96
CA ASP A 1071 -44.17 -3.05 19.28
C ASP A 1071 -43.62 -3.89 18.12
N LEU A 1072 -42.84 -3.25 17.27
CA LEU A 1072 -42.22 -3.85 16.10
C LEU A 1072 -41.27 -5.01 16.46
N ALA A 1073 -40.75 -5.04 17.69
CA ALA A 1073 -39.84 -6.10 18.13
C ALA A 1073 -40.54 -7.42 18.49
N GLN A 1074 -41.88 -7.45 18.52
CA GLN A 1074 -42.69 -8.65 18.83
C GLN A 1074 -43.35 -9.26 17.59
N GLU A 1075 -43.25 -8.60 16.43
CA GLU A 1075 -43.92 -9.08 15.22
C GLU A 1075 -43.28 -10.40 14.72
N PRO A 1076 -44.07 -11.48 14.58
CA PRO A 1076 -43.55 -12.81 14.25
C PRO A 1076 -43.27 -13.02 12.75
N GLY A 1077 -43.63 -12.06 11.90
CA GLY A 1077 -43.53 -12.18 10.45
C GLY A 1077 -43.30 -10.84 9.75
N PRO A 1078 -43.44 -10.80 8.41
CA PRO A 1078 -43.20 -9.61 7.63
C PRO A 1078 -44.10 -8.44 8.05
N VAL A 1079 -43.47 -7.31 8.38
CA VAL A 1079 -44.15 -6.05 8.70
C VAL A 1079 -44.23 -5.21 7.42
N PRO A 1080 -45.44 -4.89 6.93
CA PRO A 1080 -45.61 -4.14 5.68
C PRO A 1080 -45.20 -2.67 5.82
N ASP A 1081 -45.06 -2.00 4.69
CA ASP A 1081 -44.86 -0.56 4.62
C ASP A 1081 -45.95 0.24 5.34
N PRO A 1082 -45.66 1.36 6.03
CA PRO A 1082 -46.68 2.15 6.70
C PRO A 1082 -47.85 2.52 5.79
N SER A 1083 -47.60 2.74 4.49
CA SER A 1083 -48.65 3.04 3.50
C SER A 1083 -49.58 1.86 3.19
N ARG A 1084 -49.18 0.63 3.51
CA ARG A 1084 -49.95 -0.61 3.31
C ARG A 1084 -50.33 -1.29 4.63
N TRP A 1085 -49.88 -0.75 5.74
CA TRP A 1085 -50.17 -1.25 7.07
C TRP A 1085 -51.58 -0.83 7.48
N ASN A 1086 -52.33 -1.75 8.08
CA ASN A 1086 -53.76 -1.64 8.37
C ASN A 1086 -54.08 -1.36 9.85
N GLY A 1087 -53.08 -1.04 10.68
CA GLY A 1087 -53.30 -0.77 12.10
C GLY A 1087 -53.26 -2.01 13.01
N THR A 1088 -53.00 -3.23 12.49
CA THR A 1088 -52.94 -4.44 13.31
C THR A 1088 -51.51 -4.80 13.72
N CYS A 1089 -51.33 -5.20 14.98
CA CYS A 1089 -50.07 -5.71 15.52
C CYS A 1089 -50.31 -6.65 16.71
N VAL A 1090 -49.31 -7.47 17.03
CA VAL A 1090 -49.40 -8.50 18.08
C VAL A 1090 -49.29 -7.89 19.48
N SER A 1091 -48.52 -6.82 19.62
CA SER A 1091 -48.26 -6.15 20.89
C SER A 1091 -48.41 -4.63 20.74
N ARG A 1092 -49.08 -4.01 21.71
CA ARG A 1092 -49.42 -2.58 21.73
C ARG A 1092 -48.83 -1.90 22.95
N VAL A 1093 -48.41 -0.65 22.77
CA VAL A 1093 -47.69 0.14 23.77
C VAL A 1093 -48.33 1.51 23.85
N VAL A 1094 -48.68 1.94 25.06
CA VAL A 1094 -49.29 3.26 25.29
C VAL A 1094 -48.24 4.24 25.78
N VAL A 1095 -48.16 5.37 25.09
CA VAL A 1095 -47.41 6.56 25.49
C VAL A 1095 -48.41 7.58 26.00
N SER A 1096 -48.29 7.97 27.27
CA SER A 1096 -49.14 8.96 27.95
C SER A 1096 -48.96 10.39 27.41
N PRO A 1097 -49.84 11.35 27.76
CA PRO A 1097 -49.70 12.76 27.36
C PRO A 1097 -48.37 13.41 27.73
N GLY A 1098 -47.70 12.91 28.78
CA GLY A 1098 -46.37 13.37 29.22
C GLY A 1098 -45.20 12.71 28.49
N GLY A 1099 -45.43 11.84 27.50
CA GLY A 1099 -44.38 11.08 26.81
C GLY A 1099 -43.91 9.82 27.55
N LEU A 1100 -44.50 9.52 28.72
CA LEU A 1100 -44.14 8.37 29.55
C LEU A 1100 -44.85 7.10 29.08
N LEU A 1101 -44.16 5.96 29.12
CA LEU A 1101 -44.74 4.65 28.86
C LEU A 1101 -45.70 4.22 29.98
N ALA A 1102 -46.86 3.67 29.63
CA ALA A 1102 -47.94 3.41 30.58
C ALA A 1102 -48.25 1.92 30.84
N ASN A 1103 -47.96 1.01 29.90
CA ASN A 1103 -48.42 -0.39 30.01
C ASN A 1103 -47.51 -1.41 29.29
N THR A 1104 -46.19 -1.36 29.51
CA THR A 1104 -45.27 -2.25 28.79
C THR A 1104 -44.10 -2.75 29.62
N GLN A 1105 -43.63 -3.93 29.28
CA GLN A 1105 -42.47 -4.58 29.87
C GLN A 1105 -41.62 -5.24 28.79
N VAL A 1106 -40.31 -5.34 29.02
CA VAL A 1106 -39.38 -6.04 28.13
C VAL A 1106 -38.98 -7.36 28.76
N SER A 1107 -39.29 -8.46 28.08
CA SER A 1107 -38.89 -9.81 28.52
C SER A 1107 -37.37 -9.94 28.64
N PRO A 1108 -36.85 -10.93 29.40
CA PRO A 1108 -35.42 -11.24 29.43
C PRO A 1108 -34.87 -11.47 28.02
N ALA A 1109 -33.73 -10.86 27.70
CA ALA A 1109 -33.15 -10.87 26.34
C ALA A 1109 -34.14 -10.35 25.28
N GLY A 1110 -35.09 -9.49 25.67
CA GLY A 1110 -36.11 -8.89 24.83
C GLY A 1110 -35.74 -7.50 24.34
N VAL A 1111 -36.50 -7.03 23.35
CA VAL A 1111 -36.46 -5.66 22.83
C VAL A 1111 -37.89 -5.15 22.73
N LEU A 1112 -38.08 -3.87 23.03
CA LEU A 1112 -39.23 -3.05 22.66
C LEU A 1112 -38.78 -2.08 21.58
N ALA A 1113 -39.56 -1.93 20.51
CA ALA A 1113 -39.30 -0.92 19.49
C ALA A 1113 -40.59 -0.33 18.93
N ILE A 1114 -40.76 0.98 19.10
CA ILE A 1114 -41.96 1.72 18.64
C ILE A 1114 -41.56 2.89 17.75
N HIS A 1115 -42.39 3.22 16.76
CA HIS A 1115 -42.17 4.32 15.81
C HIS A 1115 -43.48 5.01 15.43
N VAL A 1116 -43.45 6.34 15.23
CA VAL A 1116 -44.64 7.18 14.94
C VAL A 1116 -45.42 6.79 13.68
N ALA A 1117 -44.75 6.23 12.67
CA ALA A 1117 -45.41 5.69 11.48
C ALA A 1117 -46.25 4.41 11.74
N TYR A 1118 -46.09 3.77 12.89
CA TYR A 1118 -46.86 2.61 13.34
C TYR A 1118 -47.71 2.94 14.58
N GLN A 1119 -48.16 4.19 14.66
CA GLN A 1119 -49.16 4.64 15.62
C GLN A 1119 -50.56 4.24 15.15
N ILE A 1120 -51.39 3.75 16.07
CA ILE A 1120 -52.76 3.32 15.80
C ILE A 1120 -53.68 4.54 15.98
N ASN A 1121 -54.39 4.92 14.92
CA ASN A 1121 -55.30 6.07 14.88
C ASN A 1121 -56.75 5.69 15.28
N ASP A 1122 -56.95 5.19 16.50
CA ASP A 1122 -58.31 4.96 17.01
C ASP A 1122 -58.56 5.75 18.30
N GLU A 1123 -59.13 6.95 18.15
CA GLU A 1123 -59.43 7.87 19.26
C GLU A 1123 -60.34 7.24 20.34
N LYS A 1124 -61.17 6.24 19.98
CA LYS A 1124 -62.07 5.56 20.93
C LYS A 1124 -61.36 4.56 21.86
N GLU A 1125 -60.21 4.03 21.45
CA GLU A 1125 -59.45 3.03 22.22
C GLU A 1125 -58.45 3.71 23.17
N VAL A 1126 -57.93 4.89 22.77
CA VAL A 1126 -57.02 5.72 23.59
C VAL A 1126 -57.69 6.13 24.90
N ASP A 1127 -58.96 6.55 24.86
CA ASP A 1127 -59.70 6.93 26.06
C ASP A 1127 -60.08 5.74 26.95
N GLN A 1128 -60.23 4.51 26.41
CA GLN A 1128 -60.53 3.34 27.24
C GLN A 1128 -59.30 2.76 27.94
N ILE A 1129 -58.11 2.87 27.35
CA ILE A 1129 -56.87 2.33 27.92
C ILE A 1129 -56.21 3.32 28.89
N VAL A 1130 -56.37 4.63 28.70
CA VAL A 1130 -55.81 5.67 29.61
C VAL A 1130 -56.60 5.81 30.91
N PHE A 1131 -57.85 5.30 30.98
CA PHE A 1131 -58.70 5.36 32.18
C PHE A 1131 -58.48 4.20 33.19
N VAL A 1132 -57.63 3.21 32.87
CA VAL A 1132 -57.23 2.09 33.74
C VAL A 1132 -55.78 2.27 34.13
#